data_AF-A0A8H7UZL2-F1
#
_entry.id   AF-A0A8H7UZL2-F1
#
_cell.length_a   1.000
_cell.length_b   1.000
_cell.length_c   1.000
_cell.angle_alpha   90.00
_cell.angle_beta   90.00
_cell.angle_gamma   90.00
#
_symmetry.space_group_name_H-M   'P 1'
#
loop_
_entity.id
_entity.type
_entity.pdbx_description
1 polymer ?
#
loop_
_entity_poly.entity_id
_entity_poly.type
_entity_poly.pdbx_seq_one_letter_code
_entity_poly.pdbx_strand_id
1 'polypeptide(L)'
;MLCRLLNSSDGWNGQGCGLPRGSQPNRHRKQRSLSIRVIGSRRMGSTASSGRQQARERPQPTCKDCKEIGHYNKKYYKCKLFKEDKADDVGTSKKLQTSAIKNVKREAKRQKVITDPNVRCINCEGTGHKTSRSSDCPRHILSKLELPFDTCVKERYRSVLKDRILSASEDVRQLLFRAQMFVNYFIILHSNENIPGCIYRQPFWYSICQLVNNRRVTNSNVLPPGMLDDWNNFRRQHPTILYKVDLASGNSQCLSEACLQVSVTYSNAVVETFEQRVMSYLYYLVQNIYMSMKPDQVKLIVKEYCYQYVCRGEPKWPASVALSDDLKLRIRNGCDSLRNHTTESISLKSLSASPGNYIRCFSYILSAYEEEHRNHSPFDVRRLPLPRLFSISPKPSCRCRFVNVSVNALSCFVKESLPRGYENQLQMFHRVFDFTKLRFKDISQLRADGENTVLFNNLVRSDGFAVDFIFNRKKQESIIGGHDLTLEDFTYEEVEGVYRPVFIDPGRKAVFTAAIGLGDDHQVRRCSTKEYYDLTGSTKYSIKLQRLKDERGITPIETDMPTTKTCQATVYLTYTTYMLLHRHTLFNFYGFQRAKDSSKYDRKQRNRRRKKRKRKFMRRQNKNKKKIHITTITKRKWKPSKFRQDKTKVPLIVFGAGMFGKDLVKLKGNQCGVTGILWRALKKREKEGNLLVVTIDEFMTSRICNICHEDSLRKVDGVKGHSVLGCQNCKTLWQRDINAAKNMLLISSLIWNGSGRPEIFSPKARVLL
;
A
#
# COMPACT_ATOMS: atom_id res chain seq x y z
N MET A 1 5.03 -10.26 16.29
CA MET A 1 5.04 -10.65 17.72
C MET A 1 4.20 -11.91 17.95
N LEU A 2 2.94 -11.94 17.48
CA LEU A 2 2.00 -13.08 17.62
C LEU A 2 2.57 -14.45 17.19
N CYS A 3 3.35 -14.56 16.11
CA CYS A 3 3.91 -15.84 15.62
C CYS A 3 5.05 -16.44 16.50
N ARG A 4 5.08 -16.14 17.80
CA ARG A 4 6.03 -16.70 18.78
C ARG A 4 5.37 -17.45 19.93
N LEU A 5 4.06 -17.57 19.87
CA LEU A 5 3.21 -17.96 20.98
C LEU A 5 2.73 -19.41 20.90
N LEU A 6 2.90 -20.06 19.75
CA LEU A 6 2.41 -21.41 19.49
C LEU A 6 3.53 -22.27 18.83
N ASN A 7 3.75 -23.44 19.43
CA ASN A 7 4.40 -24.66 18.94
C ASN A 7 5.95 -24.75 18.90
N SER A 8 6.47 -25.72 19.67
CA SER A 8 7.83 -26.28 19.56
C SER A 8 7.98 -27.65 20.23
N SER A 9 8.44 -28.62 19.46
CA SER A 9 9.12 -29.90 19.79
C SER A 9 10.26 -30.03 18.75
N ASP A 10 11.54 -30.06 19.16
CA ASP A 10 12.46 -31.23 19.25
C ASP A 10 13.24 -31.40 17.93
N GLY A 11 14.41 -32.04 17.81
CA GLY A 11 15.43 -32.46 18.79
C GLY A 11 16.84 -31.96 18.41
N TRP A 12 17.88 -32.79 18.62
CA TRP A 12 19.32 -32.46 18.53
C TRP A 12 19.83 -32.39 17.05
N ASN A 13 21.12 -32.24 16.68
CA ASN A 13 22.40 -32.20 17.41
C ASN A 13 23.41 -31.20 16.72
N GLY A 14 24.63 -31.07 17.26
CA GLY A 14 25.82 -30.62 16.52
C GLY A 14 26.13 -29.11 16.43
N GLN A 15 27.34 -28.68 16.05
CA GLN A 15 28.65 -29.38 15.94
C GLN A 15 29.76 -28.29 15.83
N GLY A 16 30.96 -28.60 15.30
CA GLY A 16 32.02 -27.62 14.97
C GLY A 16 31.74 -26.83 13.67
N CYS A 17 32.69 -26.15 13.03
CA CYS A 17 34.06 -25.72 13.42
C CYS A 17 34.08 -24.16 13.37
N GLY A 18 35.13 -23.38 13.07
CA GLY A 18 36.56 -23.47 12.72
C GLY A 18 36.97 -22.01 12.37
N LEU A 19 38.13 -21.51 12.82
CA LEU A 19 38.60 -20.10 12.71
C LEU A 19 39.59 -19.93 11.51
N PRO A 20 40.33 -18.81 11.28
CA PRO A 20 40.36 -17.43 11.83
C PRO A 20 40.05 -16.33 10.76
N ARG A 21 39.75 -15.05 11.07
CA ARG A 21 40.57 -13.84 11.44
C ARG A 21 41.69 -13.40 10.47
N GLY A 22 41.53 -12.17 9.93
CA GLY A 22 42.53 -11.21 9.42
C GLY A 22 41.81 -9.86 9.23
N SER A 23 42.05 -8.85 10.08
CA SER A 23 43.05 -7.76 9.95
C SER A 23 42.50 -6.50 9.23
N GLN A 24 42.53 -5.35 9.93
CA GLN A 24 42.42 -4.00 9.35
C GLN A 24 43.85 -3.44 9.19
N PRO A 25 44.09 -2.40 8.37
CA PRO A 25 43.90 -0.99 8.79
C PRO A 25 43.46 -0.11 7.57
N ASN A 26 43.53 1.23 7.50
CA ASN A 26 43.48 2.29 8.52
C ASN A 26 42.60 3.46 8.00
N ARG A 27 42.32 4.46 8.85
CA ARG A 27 41.62 5.71 8.46
C ARG A 27 42.60 6.76 7.93
N HIS A 28 42.17 7.57 6.95
CA HIS A 28 42.56 8.99 6.91
C HIS A 28 41.36 9.90 6.69
N ARG A 29 41.49 11.13 7.21
CA ARG A 29 40.46 12.15 7.37
C ARG A 29 41.03 13.44 6.79
N LYS A 30 40.36 14.06 5.81
CA LYS A 30 40.65 15.45 5.41
C LYS A 30 39.37 16.28 5.45
N GLN A 31 39.40 17.32 6.27
CA GLN A 31 38.48 18.45 6.18
C GLN A 31 38.87 19.30 4.98
N ARG A 32 37.90 19.95 4.33
CA ARG A 32 38.13 21.24 3.65
C ARG A 32 36.99 22.20 3.98
N SER A 33 37.39 23.42 4.28
CA SER A 33 36.56 24.57 4.64
C SER A 33 35.98 25.24 3.39
N LEU A 34 34.85 25.92 3.57
CA LEU A 34 34.27 26.83 2.58
C LEU A 34 34.74 28.25 2.89
N SER A 35 35.33 28.94 1.92
CA SER A 35 35.60 30.37 1.96
C SER A 35 34.63 31.10 1.04
N ILE A 36 33.84 32.00 1.61
CA ILE A 36 32.93 32.89 0.88
C ILE A 36 33.75 34.06 0.31
N ARG A 37 33.55 34.42 -0.96
CA ARG A 37 33.95 35.72 -1.51
C ARG A 37 32.71 36.50 -1.93
N VAL A 38 32.64 37.74 -1.46
CA VAL A 38 31.61 38.73 -1.80
C VAL A 38 32.18 39.64 -2.88
N ILE A 39 31.44 39.81 -3.97
CA ILE A 39 31.59 40.85 -4.99
C ILE A 39 30.14 41.20 -5.37
N GLY A 40 29.68 42.45 -5.46
CA GLY A 40 30.40 43.72 -5.56
C GLY A 40 29.77 44.49 -6.72
N SER A 41 28.75 45.30 -6.42
CA SER A 41 27.80 45.84 -7.40
C SER A 41 28.44 46.77 -8.44
N ARG A 42 27.93 46.73 -9.68
CA ARG A 42 27.96 47.89 -10.60
C ARG A 42 26.57 48.13 -11.20
N ARG A 43 26.13 49.39 -11.14
CA ARG A 43 24.96 49.90 -11.86
C ARG A 43 25.33 50.11 -13.33
N MET A 44 24.41 49.81 -14.23
CA MET A 44 24.18 50.64 -15.42
C MET A 44 22.69 50.98 -15.46
N GLY A 45 22.37 52.23 -15.75
CA GLY A 45 20.99 52.67 -15.93
C GLY A 45 20.68 52.78 -17.42
N SER A 46 19.46 52.39 -17.79
CA SER A 46 18.85 52.81 -19.06
C SER A 46 17.42 53.25 -18.76
N THR A 47 17.10 54.47 -19.18
CA THR A 47 15.79 55.09 -19.03
C THR A 47 14.88 54.66 -20.17
N ALA A 48 13.73 54.06 -19.84
CA ALA A 48 12.62 53.88 -20.78
C ALA A 48 11.30 54.19 -20.07
N SER A 49 10.60 55.20 -20.54
CA SER A 49 9.35 55.71 -19.99
C SER A 49 8.13 54.93 -20.49
N SER A 50 7.27 54.45 -19.59
CA SER A 50 5.82 54.27 -19.87
C SER A 50 5.01 53.92 -18.61
N GLY A 51 3.74 54.33 -18.59
CA GLY A 51 2.68 53.63 -17.85
C GLY A 51 2.69 53.71 -16.31
N ARG A 52 2.39 54.88 -15.74
CA ARG A 52 2.08 55.01 -14.30
C ARG A 52 0.69 54.45 -13.96
N GLN A 53 0.48 53.14 -14.11
CA GLN A 53 -0.68 52.48 -13.51
C GLN A 53 -0.57 52.57 -11.99
N GLN A 54 -1.55 53.22 -11.35
CA GLN A 54 -1.62 53.28 -9.89
C GLN A 54 -1.78 51.87 -9.33
N ALA A 55 -0.70 51.32 -8.79
CA ALA A 55 -0.76 50.14 -7.96
C ALA A 55 -1.58 50.48 -6.70
N ARG A 56 -2.87 50.12 -6.68
CA ARG A 56 -3.67 50.13 -5.46
C ARG A 56 -2.91 49.37 -4.38
N GLU A 57 -2.44 50.07 -3.35
CA GLU A 57 -1.78 49.45 -2.20
C GLU A 57 -2.75 48.45 -1.58
N ARG A 58 -2.48 47.15 -1.79
CA ARG A 58 -3.31 46.10 -1.20
C ARG A 58 -3.01 46.06 0.30
N PRO A 59 -4.04 46.07 1.17
CA PRO A 59 -3.84 46.14 2.61
C PRO A 59 -2.95 45.00 3.09
N GLN A 60 -1.97 45.35 3.93
CA GLN A 60 -0.97 44.40 4.43
C GLN A 60 -1.63 43.23 5.17
N PRO A 61 -1.24 41.97 4.89
CA PRO A 61 -1.93 40.80 5.40
C PRO A 61 -1.78 40.70 6.92
N THR A 62 -2.87 40.89 7.67
CA THR A 62 -2.86 40.84 9.14
C THR A 62 -3.43 39.52 9.65
N CYS A 63 -2.75 38.91 10.62
CA CYS A 63 -3.06 37.56 11.06
C CYS A 63 -4.29 37.55 11.98
N LYS A 64 -5.34 36.84 11.58
CA LYS A 64 -6.58 36.76 12.37
C LYS A 64 -6.36 36.18 13.77
N ASP A 65 -5.42 35.25 13.91
CA ASP A 65 -5.09 34.59 15.18
C ASP A 65 -4.12 35.41 16.06
N CYS A 66 -3.04 35.97 15.50
CA CYS A 66 -1.93 36.55 16.27
C CYS A 66 -1.76 38.07 16.15
N LYS A 67 -2.60 38.72 15.33
CA LYS A 67 -2.67 40.17 15.05
C LYS A 67 -1.42 40.81 14.43
N GLU A 68 -0.42 40.03 14.05
CA GLU A 68 0.79 40.52 13.37
C GLU A 68 0.59 40.69 11.87
N ILE A 69 1.32 41.64 11.31
CA ILE A 69 1.35 41.95 9.88
C ILE A 69 2.30 40.98 9.15
N GLY A 70 2.02 40.68 7.88
CA GLY A 70 2.82 39.83 7.00
C GLY A 70 2.26 38.42 6.73
N HIS A 71 1.14 38.04 7.34
CA HIS A 71 0.49 36.72 7.12
C HIS A 71 -0.97 36.69 7.60
N TYR A 72 -1.78 35.74 7.12
CA TYR A 72 -3.24 35.74 7.38
C TYR A 72 -3.72 34.87 8.57
N ASN A 73 -3.01 33.81 8.93
CA ASN A 73 -3.46 32.87 9.96
C ASN A 73 -2.29 32.09 10.61
N LYS A 74 -2.58 31.42 11.73
CA LYS A 74 -1.64 30.58 12.48
C LYS A 74 -1.16 29.30 11.78
N LYS A 75 -1.45 29.08 10.51
CA LYS A 75 -0.86 27.98 9.70
C LYS A 75 0.35 28.44 8.90
N TYR A 76 0.64 29.74 8.89
CA TYR A 76 1.90 30.25 8.36
C TYR A 76 3.05 29.93 9.32
N TYR A 77 4.16 29.37 8.80
CA TYR A 77 5.21 28.75 9.62
C TYR A 77 6.04 29.74 10.47
N LYS A 78 5.98 31.05 10.20
CA LYS A 78 6.57 32.09 11.09
C LYS A 78 5.53 32.82 11.96
N CYS A 79 4.26 32.43 11.93
CA CYS A 79 3.28 32.95 12.88
C CYS A 79 3.66 32.50 14.30
N LYS A 80 3.66 33.40 15.28
CA LYS A 80 3.93 33.03 16.70
C LYS A 80 2.97 31.98 17.28
N LEU A 81 1.80 31.79 16.65
CA LEU A 81 0.81 30.77 17.04
C LEU A 81 0.89 29.48 16.20
N PHE A 82 1.92 29.31 15.37
CA PHE A 82 2.05 28.18 14.45
C PHE A 82 2.17 26.83 15.15
N LYS A 83 1.29 25.90 14.77
CA LYS A 83 1.29 24.49 15.19
C LYS A 83 0.96 23.63 13.98
N GLU A 84 1.80 22.64 13.67
CA GLU A 84 1.54 21.70 12.56
C GLU A 84 0.22 20.93 12.77
N ASP A 85 -0.67 21.00 11.78
CA ASP A 85 -1.98 20.31 11.83
C ASP A 85 -1.82 18.78 11.86
N LYS A 86 -2.74 18.12 12.58
CA LYS A 86 -2.85 16.65 12.62
C LYS A 86 -4.11 16.18 11.88
N ALA A 87 -4.07 14.93 11.45
CA ALA A 87 -4.94 14.39 10.41
C ALA A 87 -6.02 13.44 10.96
N ASP A 88 -6.83 13.94 11.88
CA ASP A 88 -7.96 13.23 12.47
C ASP A 88 -9.23 14.07 12.23
N ASP A 89 -10.10 13.61 11.32
CA ASP A 89 -11.56 13.84 11.32
C ASP A 89 -12.24 13.03 10.18
N VAL A 90 -13.57 12.86 10.32
CA VAL A 90 -14.56 12.18 9.44
C VAL A 90 -14.62 10.64 9.47
N GLY A 91 -15.83 10.10 9.70
CA GLY A 91 -16.26 8.70 9.58
C GLY A 91 -17.77 8.59 9.32
N THR A 92 -18.29 7.40 8.97
CA THR A 92 -19.70 7.20 8.53
C THR A 92 -20.29 5.86 9.02
N SER A 93 -21.59 5.85 9.35
CA SER A 93 -22.32 4.77 10.03
C SER A 93 -22.84 3.63 9.12
N LYS A 94 -23.22 2.48 9.73
CA LYS A 94 -23.96 1.36 9.12
C LYS A 94 -25.23 1.03 9.95
N LYS A 95 -26.26 0.44 9.31
CA LYS A 95 -27.55 0.03 9.94
C LYS A 95 -27.45 -1.24 10.81
N LEU A 96 -28.33 -1.34 11.83
CA LEU A 96 -28.45 -2.48 12.76
C LEU A 96 -29.30 -3.66 12.24
N GLN A 97 -29.23 -4.80 12.94
CA GLN A 97 -29.99 -6.03 12.70
C GLN A 97 -30.68 -6.55 13.97
N THR A 98 -31.70 -7.42 13.80
CA THR A 98 -32.56 -7.97 14.87
C THR A 98 -31.91 -9.03 15.75
N SER A 99 -32.44 -9.20 16.97
CA SER A 99 -31.92 -10.04 18.05
C SER A 99 -31.95 -11.55 17.76
N ALA A 100 -33.03 -12.07 17.18
CA ALA A 100 -33.19 -13.51 16.91
C ALA A 100 -32.05 -14.09 16.04
N ILE A 101 -31.63 -13.35 15.01
CA ILE A 101 -30.56 -13.73 14.09
C ILE A 101 -29.17 -13.75 14.78
N LYS A 102 -29.00 -13.00 15.88
CA LYS A 102 -27.76 -13.00 16.67
C LYS A 102 -27.64 -14.27 17.51
N ASN A 103 -28.73 -14.74 18.12
CA ASN A 103 -28.72 -15.91 19.00
C ASN A 103 -28.39 -17.22 18.24
N VAL A 104 -29.02 -17.47 17.09
CA VAL A 104 -28.73 -18.64 16.23
C VAL A 104 -27.23 -18.73 15.86
N LYS A 105 -26.56 -17.58 15.70
CA LYS A 105 -25.11 -17.52 15.40
C LYS A 105 -24.21 -17.71 16.63
N ARG A 106 -24.70 -17.45 17.85
CA ARG A 106 -23.98 -17.75 19.11
C ARG A 106 -23.92 -19.27 19.29
N GLU A 107 -25.04 -19.96 19.13
CA GLU A 107 -25.15 -21.42 19.27
C GLU A 107 -24.31 -22.18 18.23
N ALA A 108 -24.44 -21.83 16.95
CA ALA A 108 -23.66 -22.44 15.85
C ALA A 108 -22.13 -22.22 15.92
N LYS A 109 -21.66 -21.38 16.87
CA LYS A 109 -20.25 -21.14 17.20
C LYS A 109 -19.84 -21.79 18.52
N ARG A 110 -20.70 -21.85 19.54
CA ARG A 110 -20.43 -22.54 20.82
C ARG A 110 -20.13 -24.03 20.58
N GLN A 111 -20.88 -24.70 19.70
CA GLN A 111 -20.59 -26.10 19.29
C GLN A 111 -19.24 -26.31 18.55
N LYS A 112 -18.55 -25.24 18.10
CA LYS A 112 -17.32 -25.37 17.32
C LYS A 112 -16.02 -25.30 18.13
N VAL A 113 -16.06 -24.94 19.42
CA VAL A 113 -14.86 -24.62 20.21
C VAL A 113 -14.49 -25.67 21.27
N ILE A 114 -15.29 -26.72 21.47
CA ILE A 114 -14.79 -27.92 22.16
C ILE A 114 -13.67 -28.51 21.28
N THR A 115 -12.47 -28.58 21.86
CA THR A 115 -11.27 -29.20 21.27
C THR A 115 -11.29 -30.70 21.57
N ASP A 116 -12.34 -31.36 21.08
CA ASP A 116 -12.43 -32.81 21.09
C ASP A 116 -11.31 -33.39 20.19
N PRO A 117 -10.42 -34.27 20.71
CA PRO A 117 -9.38 -34.91 19.90
C PRO A 117 -9.95 -35.77 18.75
N ASN A 118 -11.20 -36.21 18.81
CA ASN A 118 -11.89 -36.97 17.76
C ASN A 118 -12.44 -36.12 16.61
N VAL A 119 -12.17 -34.81 16.61
CA VAL A 119 -12.57 -33.89 15.55
C VAL A 119 -12.04 -34.32 14.17
N ARG A 120 -12.94 -34.84 13.33
CA ARG A 120 -12.69 -35.20 11.93
C ARG A 120 -12.80 -33.99 11.00
N CYS A 121 -11.97 -33.97 9.96
CA CYS A 121 -11.99 -32.95 8.94
C CYS A 121 -13.16 -33.16 7.96
N ILE A 122 -14.06 -32.19 7.81
CA ILE A 122 -15.19 -32.27 6.85
C ILE A 122 -14.71 -32.56 5.43
N ASN A 123 -13.49 -32.17 5.10
CA ASN A 123 -12.89 -32.49 3.81
C ASN A 123 -12.14 -33.84 3.86
N CYS A 124 -11.05 -33.97 4.62
CA CYS A 124 -10.16 -35.14 4.51
C CYS A 124 -10.38 -36.26 5.54
N GLU A 125 -11.40 -36.17 6.38
CA GLU A 125 -11.81 -37.11 7.45
C GLU A 125 -10.79 -37.38 8.57
N GLY A 126 -9.49 -37.11 8.35
CA GLY A 126 -8.45 -37.20 9.37
C GLY A 126 -8.73 -36.35 10.61
N THR A 127 -8.26 -36.84 11.76
CA THR A 127 -8.51 -36.26 13.09
C THR A 127 -7.64 -35.03 13.38
N GLY A 128 -7.94 -34.34 14.48
CA GLY A 128 -7.20 -33.18 14.98
C GLY A 128 -7.40 -31.86 14.22
N HIS A 129 -8.26 -31.79 13.20
CA HIS A 129 -8.53 -30.54 12.47
C HIS A 129 -9.88 -30.54 11.72
N LYS A 130 -10.64 -29.43 11.75
CA LYS A 130 -12.02 -29.37 11.21
C LYS A 130 -12.14 -29.19 9.69
N THR A 131 -11.14 -28.61 9.01
CA THR A 131 -11.28 -28.21 7.59
C THR A 131 -9.98 -28.31 6.78
N SER A 132 -10.11 -28.35 5.45
CA SER A 132 -9.01 -28.23 4.47
C SER A 132 -8.22 -26.92 4.56
N ARG A 133 -8.64 -25.95 5.38
CA ARG A 133 -7.88 -24.72 5.64
C ARG A 133 -6.84 -24.84 6.76
N SER A 134 -6.85 -25.92 7.56
CA SER A 134 -5.75 -26.20 8.50
C SER A 134 -4.47 -26.54 7.73
N SER A 135 -3.30 -26.07 8.21
CA SER A 135 -1.99 -26.46 7.65
C SER A 135 -1.71 -27.96 7.72
N ASP A 136 -2.43 -28.64 8.60
CA ASP A 136 -2.23 -30.02 8.98
C ASP A 136 -3.16 -30.95 8.16
N CYS A 137 -4.08 -30.36 7.39
CA CYS A 137 -4.88 -31.11 6.43
C CYS A 137 -4.04 -31.53 5.21
N PRO A 138 -4.11 -32.79 4.76
CA PRO A 138 -3.55 -33.21 3.47
C PRO A 138 -4.17 -32.44 2.30
N ARG A 139 -5.47 -32.09 2.35
CA ARG A 139 -6.16 -31.26 1.35
C ARG A 139 -5.88 -29.74 1.49
N HIS A 140 -4.82 -29.34 2.20
CA HIS A 140 -4.48 -27.93 2.41
C HIS A 140 -3.71 -27.30 1.25
N ILE A 141 -4.41 -26.48 0.48
CA ILE A 141 -3.83 -25.79 -0.67
C ILE A 141 -3.11 -24.51 -0.21
N LEU A 142 -1.79 -24.48 -0.41
CA LEU A 142 -0.89 -23.38 -0.05
C LEU A 142 -1.09 -22.15 -0.96
N SER A 143 -2.22 -21.49 -0.81
CA SER A 143 -2.79 -20.45 -1.68
C SER A 143 -1.95 -19.20 -2.00
N LYS A 144 -0.73 -19.06 -1.46
CA LYS A 144 0.25 -18.02 -1.80
C LYS A 144 1.67 -18.51 -1.51
N LEU A 145 2.15 -19.50 -2.26
CA LEU A 145 3.55 -19.89 -2.25
C LEU A 145 4.18 -19.68 -3.63
N GLU A 146 5.01 -18.64 -3.73
CA GLU A 146 6.04 -18.50 -4.76
C GLU A 146 7.01 -19.69 -4.59
N LEU A 147 6.99 -20.64 -5.51
CA LEU A 147 7.78 -21.87 -5.43
C LEU A 147 9.05 -21.77 -6.29
N PRO A 148 10.19 -22.35 -5.88
CA PRO A 148 11.37 -22.39 -6.74
C PRO A 148 11.11 -23.20 -8.01
N PHE A 149 11.39 -22.62 -9.17
CA PHE A 149 11.19 -23.22 -10.49
C PHE A 149 11.80 -24.62 -10.59
N ASP A 150 13.07 -24.74 -10.21
CA ASP A 150 13.82 -25.99 -10.26
C ASP A 150 13.18 -27.10 -9.41
N THR A 151 12.37 -26.77 -8.41
CA THR A 151 11.64 -27.76 -7.58
C THR A 151 10.25 -28.13 -8.09
N CYS A 152 9.70 -27.36 -9.03
CA CYS A 152 8.32 -27.51 -9.51
C CYS A 152 8.20 -27.91 -10.99
N VAL A 153 9.32 -28.00 -11.70
CA VAL A 153 9.38 -28.52 -13.08
C VAL A 153 10.08 -29.86 -13.06
N LYS A 154 9.48 -30.87 -13.71
CA LYS A 154 10.05 -32.22 -13.78
C LYS A 154 11.35 -32.19 -14.57
N GLU A 155 12.31 -33.03 -14.17
CA GLU A 155 13.72 -32.97 -14.61
C GLU A 155 13.86 -32.82 -16.13
N ARG A 156 13.17 -33.68 -16.90
CA ARG A 156 13.20 -33.72 -18.37
C ARG A 156 12.86 -32.41 -19.08
N TYR A 157 12.10 -31.52 -18.44
CA TYR A 157 11.72 -30.23 -19.00
C TYR A 157 12.51 -29.06 -18.41
N ARG A 158 13.27 -29.26 -17.32
CA ARG A 158 13.76 -28.17 -16.48
C ARG A 158 14.65 -27.19 -17.23
N SER A 159 15.67 -27.65 -17.97
CA SER A 159 16.57 -26.73 -18.68
C SER A 159 15.84 -26.00 -19.80
N VAL A 160 15.25 -26.75 -20.74
CA VAL A 160 14.57 -26.18 -21.93
C VAL A 160 13.49 -25.17 -21.53
N LEU A 161 12.62 -25.50 -20.57
CA LEU A 161 11.56 -24.61 -20.13
C LEU A 161 12.10 -23.37 -19.41
N LYS A 162 13.20 -23.49 -18.67
CA LYS A 162 13.86 -22.36 -18.01
C LYS A 162 14.39 -21.38 -19.03
N ASP A 163 15.17 -21.85 -20.00
CA ASP A 163 15.80 -21.01 -21.01
C ASP A 163 14.75 -20.31 -21.89
N ARG A 164 13.66 -21.02 -22.25
CA ARG A 164 12.49 -20.44 -22.94
C ARG A 164 11.79 -19.36 -22.13
N ILE A 165 11.55 -19.58 -20.84
CA ILE A 165 10.90 -18.57 -19.98
C ILE A 165 11.82 -17.37 -19.72
N LEU A 166 13.14 -17.56 -19.62
CA LEU A 166 14.08 -16.45 -19.50
C LEU A 166 14.10 -15.58 -20.75
N SER A 167 14.13 -16.21 -21.93
CA SER A 167 13.97 -15.53 -23.22
C SER A 167 12.65 -14.77 -23.30
N ALA A 168 11.51 -15.42 -22.98
CA ALA A 168 10.20 -14.78 -22.99
C ALA A 168 10.09 -13.61 -21.99
N SER A 169 10.61 -13.75 -20.77
CA SER A 169 10.68 -12.68 -19.78
C SER A 169 11.47 -11.48 -20.30
N GLU A 170 12.59 -11.72 -20.98
CA GLU A 170 13.41 -10.65 -21.52
C GLU A 170 12.74 -9.94 -22.68
N ASP A 171 12.23 -10.67 -23.68
CA ASP A 171 11.52 -10.11 -24.82
C ASP A 171 10.31 -9.26 -24.38
N VAL A 172 9.47 -9.82 -23.50
CA VAL A 172 8.29 -9.11 -22.95
C VAL A 172 8.70 -7.88 -22.15
N ARG A 173 9.84 -7.92 -21.44
CA ARG A 173 10.37 -6.75 -20.73
C ARG A 173 10.88 -5.69 -21.70
N GLN A 174 11.66 -6.07 -22.69
CA GLN A 174 12.26 -5.15 -23.67
C GLN A 174 11.18 -4.48 -24.51
N LEU A 175 10.22 -5.25 -25.05
CA LEU A 175 9.12 -4.75 -25.88
C LEU A 175 8.16 -3.84 -25.11
N LEU A 176 7.59 -4.31 -23.99
CA LEU A 176 6.61 -3.50 -23.26
C LEU A 176 7.22 -2.24 -22.65
N PHE A 177 8.49 -2.27 -22.24
CA PHE A 177 9.15 -1.05 -21.76
C PHE A 177 9.23 0.03 -22.84
N ARG A 178 9.62 -0.32 -24.07
CA ARG A 178 9.68 0.57 -25.24
C ARG A 178 8.29 1.00 -25.70
N ALA A 179 7.35 0.06 -25.81
CA ALA A 179 5.96 0.35 -26.19
C ALA A 179 5.33 1.36 -25.23
N GLN A 180 5.51 1.20 -23.92
CA GLN A 180 5.01 2.16 -22.95
C GLN A 180 5.75 3.51 -22.97
N MET A 181 7.02 3.60 -23.40
CA MET A 181 7.67 4.91 -23.63
C MET A 181 6.89 5.69 -24.70
N PHE A 182 6.69 5.07 -25.87
CA PHE A 182 5.98 5.70 -27.00
C PHE A 182 4.51 6.00 -26.67
N VAL A 183 3.76 5.04 -26.13
CA VAL A 183 2.33 5.24 -25.83
C VAL A 183 2.12 6.34 -24.78
N ASN A 184 3.01 6.45 -23.78
CA ASN A 184 2.96 7.56 -22.84
C ASN A 184 3.27 8.91 -23.50
N TYR A 185 4.24 8.97 -24.42
CA TYR A 185 4.52 10.16 -25.21
C TYR A 185 3.29 10.56 -26.04
N PHE A 186 2.69 9.62 -26.78
CA PHE A 186 1.47 9.85 -27.58
C PHE A 186 0.30 10.36 -26.70
N ILE A 187 0.06 9.75 -25.53
CA ILE A 187 -0.99 10.20 -24.61
C ILE A 187 -0.74 11.61 -24.08
N ILE A 188 0.52 12.02 -23.89
CA ILE A 188 0.89 13.37 -23.45
C ILE A 188 0.75 14.38 -24.59
N LEU A 189 1.23 14.04 -25.79
CA LEU A 189 1.14 14.85 -27.01
C LEU A 189 -0.32 15.21 -27.35
N HIS A 190 -1.20 14.21 -27.36
CA HIS A 190 -2.63 14.36 -27.67
C HIS A 190 -3.51 14.55 -26.43
N SER A 191 -2.92 14.96 -25.30
CA SER A 191 -3.62 14.99 -24.00
C SER A 191 -4.75 16.02 -23.89
N ASN A 192 -4.81 16.97 -24.82
CA ASN A 192 -5.89 17.95 -24.93
C ASN A 192 -7.12 17.41 -25.69
N GLU A 193 -6.94 16.32 -26.44
CA GLU A 193 -7.97 15.66 -27.23
C GLU A 193 -8.56 14.44 -26.50
N ASN A 194 -9.55 13.78 -27.11
CA ASN A 194 -10.10 12.53 -26.58
C ASN A 194 -9.17 11.37 -26.95
N ILE A 195 -8.45 10.83 -25.96
CA ILE A 195 -7.53 9.72 -26.17
C ILE A 195 -8.27 8.46 -26.68
N PRO A 196 -7.91 7.90 -27.85
CA PRO A 196 -8.65 6.80 -28.48
C PRO A 196 -8.84 5.56 -27.60
N GLY A 197 -10.07 5.04 -27.58
CA GLY A 197 -10.46 3.88 -26.75
C GLY A 197 -9.69 2.58 -27.06
N CYS A 198 -9.08 2.45 -28.24
CA CYS A 198 -8.26 1.30 -28.59
C CYS A 198 -7.02 1.13 -27.68
N ILE A 199 -6.47 2.22 -27.13
CA ILE A 199 -5.30 2.22 -26.24
C ILE A 199 -5.53 1.36 -24.98
N TYR A 200 -6.78 1.19 -24.56
CA TYR A 200 -7.16 0.39 -23.38
C TYR A 200 -7.43 -1.09 -23.71
N ARG A 201 -7.21 -1.51 -24.97
CA ARG A 201 -7.46 -2.89 -25.45
C ARG A 201 -6.15 -3.62 -25.76
N GLN A 202 -6.14 -4.94 -25.57
CA GLN A 202 -4.98 -5.82 -25.83
C GLN A 202 -4.43 -5.73 -27.28
N PRO A 203 -5.25 -5.71 -28.36
CA PRO A 203 -4.73 -5.73 -29.73
C PRO A 203 -3.86 -4.51 -30.05
N PHE A 204 -4.22 -3.33 -29.56
CA PHE A 204 -3.43 -2.11 -29.70
C PHE A 204 -2.00 -2.29 -29.16
N TRP A 205 -1.88 -2.78 -27.92
CA TRP A 205 -0.57 -3.00 -27.29
C TRP A 205 0.29 -4.02 -28.04
N TYR A 206 -0.34 -5.03 -28.64
CA TYR A 206 0.36 -6.00 -29.48
C TYR A 206 0.88 -5.36 -30.77
N SER A 207 0.06 -4.54 -31.45
CA SER A 207 0.48 -3.76 -32.63
C SER A 207 1.61 -2.77 -32.32
N ILE A 208 1.59 -2.07 -31.17
CA ILE A 208 2.72 -1.24 -30.76
C ILE A 208 3.98 -2.09 -30.52
N CYS A 209 3.84 -3.29 -29.94
CA CYS A 209 4.99 -4.19 -29.79
C CYS A 209 5.53 -4.67 -31.14
N GLN A 210 4.70 -4.84 -32.17
CA GLN A 210 5.17 -5.13 -33.54
C GLN A 210 5.98 -3.97 -34.12
N LEU A 211 5.52 -2.73 -33.99
CA LEU A 211 6.26 -1.53 -34.40
C LEU A 211 7.63 -1.44 -33.70
N VAL A 212 7.64 -1.61 -32.37
CA VAL A 212 8.86 -1.65 -31.55
C VAL A 212 9.79 -2.78 -31.98
N ASN A 213 9.26 -3.96 -32.36
CA ASN A 213 10.03 -5.09 -32.87
C ASN A 213 10.47 -4.93 -34.34
N ASN A 214 10.30 -3.74 -34.93
CA ASN A 214 10.58 -3.45 -36.34
C ASN A 214 9.86 -4.39 -37.32
N ARG A 215 8.60 -4.76 -37.01
CA ARG A 215 7.74 -5.61 -37.85
C ARG A 215 6.52 -4.83 -38.34
N ARG A 216 5.98 -5.21 -39.50
CA ARG A 216 4.69 -4.69 -40.00
C ARG A 216 3.58 -5.04 -39.02
N VAL A 217 2.70 -4.08 -38.78
CA VAL A 217 1.50 -4.28 -37.93
C VAL A 217 0.52 -5.18 -38.67
N THR A 218 0.08 -6.27 -38.02
CA THR A 218 -0.79 -7.28 -38.67
C THR A 218 -2.25 -6.87 -38.76
N ASN A 219 -2.68 -5.88 -37.97
CA ASN A 219 -4.01 -5.28 -38.06
C ASN A 219 -3.85 -3.77 -37.81
N SER A 220 -3.74 -2.97 -38.88
CA SER A 220 -3.59 -1.52 -38.80
C SER A 220 -4.81 -0.82 -38.19
N ASN A 221 -6.00 -1.43 -38.32
CA ASN A 221 -7.28 -0.83 -37.91
C ASN A 221 -7.43 -0.71 -36.38
N VAL A 222 -6.50 -1.27 -35.58
CA VAL A 222 -6.47 -1.07 -34.12
C VAL A 222 -5.63 0.15 -33.69
N LEU A 223 -4.89 0.77 -34.62
CA LEU A 223 -4.13 1.99 -34.36
C LEU A 223 -5.00 3.24 -34.66
N PRO A 224 -4.88 4.31 -33.87
CA PRO A 224 -5.48 5.59 -34.20
C PRO A 224 -4.95 6.18 -35.52
N PRO A 225 -5.76 6.98 -36.25
CA PRO A 225 -5.25 7.88 -37.29
C PRO A 225 -4.07 8.73 -36.79
N GLY A 226 -3.13 9.05 -37.67
CA GLY A 226 -1.94 9.86 -37.35
C GLY A 226 -0.87 9.21 -36.45
N MET A 227 -1.19 8.16 -35.69
CA MET A 227 -0.24 7.53 -34.75
C MET A 227 1.02 6.96 -35.44
N LEU A 228 0.93 6.55 -36.71
CA LEU A 228 2.10 6.07 -37.45
C LEU A 228 3.09 7.20 -37.73
N ASP A 229 2.63 8.43 -37.93
CA ASP A 229 3.47 9.60 -38.15
C ASP A 229 4.15 10.03 -36.85
N ASP A 230 3.41 10.02 -35.73
CA ASP A 230 3.98 10.17 -34.38
C ASP A 230 5.03 9.12 -34.08
N TRP A 231 4.77 7.85 -34.42
CA TRP A 231 5.73 6.76 -34.27
C TRP A 231 6.99 7.00 -35.11
N ASN A 232 6.83 7.43 -36.37
CA ASN A 232 7.95 7.71 -37.27
C ASN A 232 8.77 8.92 -36.78
N ASN A 233 8.12 9.97 -36.29
CA ASN A 233 8.76 11.12 -35.64
C ASN A 233 9.55 10.71 -34.39
N PHE A 234 8.91 9.97 -33.48
CA PHE A 234 9.51 9.49 -32.24
C PHE A 234 10.68 8.51 -32.49
N ARG A 235 10.53 7.60 -33.45
CA ARG A 235 11.57 6.67 -33.91
C ARG A 235 12.77 7.41 -34.52
N ARG A 236 12.56 8.47 -35.30
CA ARG A 236 13.64 9.31 -35.84
C ARG A 236 14.45 9.97 -34.72
N GLN A 237 13.79 10.51 -33.70
CA GLN A 237 14.45 11.10 -32.54
C GLN A 237 15.11 10.06 -31.61
N HIS A 238 14.59 8.83 -31.58
CA HIS A 238 15.05 7.77 -30.68
C HIS A 238 15.29 6.44 -31.41
N PRO A 239 16.33 6.29 -32.28
CA PRO A 239 16.55 5.06 -33.04
C PRO A 239 16.72 3.79 -32.18
N THR A 240 17.17 3.95 -30.93
CA THR A 240 17.30 2.85 -29.95
C THR A 240 15.97 2.38 -29.33
N ILE A 241 14.84 2.98 -29.72
CA ILE A 241 13.49 2.49 -29.39
C ILE A 241 13.21 1.12 -30.00
N LEU A 242 13.91 0.74 -31.08
CA LEU A 242 13.69 -0.55 -31.73
C LEU A 242 14.30 -1.70 -30.91
N TYR A 243 13.61 -2.85 -30.90
CA TYR A 243 14.11 -4.13 -30.41
C TYR A 243 14.20 -5.08 -31.60
N LYS A 244 15.39 -5.14 -32.23
CA LYS A 244 15.63 -5.93 -33.45
C LYS A 244 16.01 -7.39 -33.12
N VAL A 245 15.19 -8.07 -32.34
CA VAL A 245 15.39 -9.47 -31.96
C VAL A 245 14.17 -10.28 -32.42
N ASP A 246 14.42 -11.42 -33.04
CA ASP A 246 13.35 -12.32 -33.45
C ASP A 246 12.84 -13.13 -32.25
N LEU A 247 11.53 -13.02 -32.01
CA LEU A 247 10.87 -13.69 -30.91
C LEU A 247 10.87 -15.21 -31.14
N ALA A 248 11.40 -15.95 -30.17
CA ALA A 248 11.37 -17.41 -30.20
C ALA A 248 9.91 -17.93 -30.15
N SER A 249 9.70 -19.13 -30.67
CA SER A 249 8.39 -19.80 -30.65
C SER A 249 7.81 -19.86 -29.23
N GLY A 250 6.56 -19.43 -29.07
CA GLY A 250 5.87 -19.28 -27.78
C GLY A 250 6.02 -17.91 -27.09
N ASN A 251 7.06 -17.12 -27.40
CA ASN A 251 7.28 -15.82 -26.75
C ASN A 251 6.18 -14.80 -27.13
N SER A 252 5.65 -14.88 -28.35
CA SER A 252 4.50 -14.07 -28.80
C SER A 252 3.22 -14.31 -28.00
N GLN A 253 3.00 -15.54 -27.52
CA GLN A 253 1.87 -15.87 -26.63
C GLN A 253 2.04 -15.20 -25.26
N CYS A 254 3.25 -15.29 -24.69
CA CYS A 254 3.61 -14.60 -23.44
C CYS A 254 3.50 -13.07 -23.56
N LEU A 255 3.86 -12.51 -24.72
CA LEU A 255 3.72 -11.09 -25.04
C LEU A 255 2.25 -10.67 -25.13
N SER A 256 1.41 -11.42 -25.84
CA SER A 256 -0.02 -11.14 -25.96
C SER A 256 -0.72 -11.10 -24.60
N GLU A 257 -0.44 -12.07 -23.73
CA GLU A 257 -0.90 -12.10 -22.33
C GLU A 257 -0.44 -10.86 -21.54
N ALA A 258 0.80 -10.43 -21.73
CA ALA A 258 1.35 -9.27 -21.05
C ALA A 258 0.79 -7.93 -21.61
N CYS A 259 0.44 -7.86 -22.90
CA CYS A 259 -0.29 -6.75 -23.51
C CYS A 259 -1.68 -6.56 -22.86
N LEU A 260 -2.40 -7.64 -22.57
CA LEU A 260 -3.67 -7.59 -21.83
C LEU A 260 -3.49 -7.03 -20.42
N GLN A 261 -2.47 -7.49 -19.69
CA GLN A 261 -2.16 -6.96 -18.35
C GLN A 261 -1.81 -5.46 -18.38
N VAL A 262 -1.09 -5.00 -19.40
CA VAL A 262 -0.77 -3.57 -19.58
C VAL A 262 -2.03 -2.77 -19.92
N SER A 263 -2.89 -3.25 -20.81
CA SER A 263 -4.11 -2.50 -21.18
C SER A 263 -5.06 -2.31 -19.98
N VAL A 264 -5.24 -3.35 -19.16
CA VAL A 264 -5.95 -3.26 -17.87
C VAL A 264 -5.27 -2.29 -16.91
N THR A 265 -3.93 -2.32 -16.82
CA THR A 265 -3.17 -1.39 -15.96
C THR A 265 -3.38 0.07 -16.35
N TYR A 266 -3.50 0.39 -17.65
CA TYR A 266 -3.76 1.75 -18.13
C TYR A 266 -5.20 2.19 -17.83
N SER A 267 -6.18 1.30 -18.01
CA SER A 267 -7.58 1.59 -17.65
C SER A 267 -7.72 1.87 -16.15
N ASN A 268 -7.24 0.95 -15.30
CA ASN A 268 -7.27 1.11 -13.85
C ASN A 268 -6.52 2.35 -13.37
N ALA A 269 -5.42 2.74 -14.00
CA ALA A 269 -4.67 3.95 -13.61
C ALA A 269 -5.50 5.24 -13.74
N VAL A 270 -6.42 5.29 -14.70
CA VAL A 270 -7.41 6.38 -14.80
C VAL A 270 -8.51 6.18 -13.78
N VAL A 271 -9.23 5.05 -13.86
CA VAL A 271 -10.44 4.78 -13.08
C VAL A 271 -10.20 4.84 -11.56
N GLU A 272 -9.15 4.20 -11.05
CA GLU A 272 -8.85 4.13 -9.61
C GLU A 272 -8.32 5.46 -9.04
N THR A 273 -7.88 6.41 -9.87
CA THR A 273 -7.26 7.67 -9.40
C THR A 273 -8.02 8.94 -9.78
N PHE A 274 -9.07 8.85 -10.61
CA PHE A 274 -9.82 10.00 -11.12
C PHE A 274 -10.40 10.87 -10.00
N GLU A 275 -11.27 10.31 -9.17
CA GLU A 275 -11.94 11.00 -8.05
C GLU A 275 -10.91 11.66 -7.12
N GLN A 276 -9.86 10.93 -6.74
CA GLN A 276 -8.81 11.43 -5.85
C GLN A 276 -8.07 12.63 -6.45
N ARG A 277 -7.72 12.58 -7.75
CA ARG A 277 -7.00 13.66 -8.44
C ARG A 277 -7.87 14.91 -8.57
N VAL A 278 -9.11 14.75 -9.01
CA VAL A 278 -10.08 15.85 -9.17
C VAL A 278 -10.38 16.50 -7.82
N MET A 279 -10.73 15.74 -6.77
CA MET A 279 -10.96 16.31 -5.44
C MET A 279 -9.72 16.98 -4.85
N SER A 280 -8.51 16.47 -5.12
CA SER A 280 -7.27 17.11 -4.66
C SER A 280 -7.03 18.47 -5.33
N TYR A 281 -7.36 18.59 -6.62
CA TYR A 281 -7.30 19.85 -7.37
C TYR A 281 -8.33 20.85 -6.88
N LEU A 282 -9.59 20.42 -6.75
CA LEU A 282 -10.67 21.28 -6.27
C LEU A 282 -10.43 21.76 -4.83
N TYR A 283 -9.84 20.91 -3.97
CA TYR A 283 -9.38 21.33 -2.64
C TYR A 283 -8.31 22.43 -2.72
N TYR A 284 -7.29 22.27 -3.57
CA TYR A 284 -6.24 23.27 -3.76
C TYR A 284 -6.82 24.61 -4.25
N LEU A 285 -7.72 24.54 -5.24
CA LEU A 285 -8.40 25.70 -5.82
C LEU A 285 -9.24 26.45 -4.79
N VAL A 286 -10.17 25.78 -4.10
CA VAL A 286 -11.06 26.42 -3.11
C VAL A 286 -10.27 26.95 -1.92
N GLN A 287 -9.25 26.22 -1.44
CA GLN A 287 -8.42 26.68 -0.33
C GLN A 287 -7.56 27.91 -0.72
N ASN A 288 -7.16 28.06 -1.99
CA ASN A 288 -6.46 29.27 -2.47
C ASN A 288 -7.42 30.46 -2.61
N ILE A 289 -8.65 30.25 -3.13
CA ILE A 289 -9.69 31.30 -3.18
C ILE A 289 -10.00 31.83 -1.77
N TYR A 290 -10.00 30.96 -0.75
CA TYR A 290 -10.27 31.34 0.63
C TYR A 290 -9.24 30.76 1.62
N MET A 291 -8.04 31.35 1.65
CA MET A 291 -6.91 30.91 2.50
C MET A 291 -7.21 30.83 4.00
N SER A 292 -8.19 31.58 4.52
CA SER A 292 -8.58 31.52 5.93
C SER A 292 -9.61 30.43 6.29
N MET A 293 -10.09 29.64 5.31
CA MET A 293 -11.06 28.59 5.57
C MET A 293 -10.48 27.44 6.40
N LYS A 294 -11.30 26.82 7.26
CA LYS A 294 -10.91 25.57 7.92
C LYS A 294 -10.91 24.43 6.88
N PRO A 295 -9.88 23.55 6.86
CA PRO A 295 -9.77 22.44 5.91
C PRO A 295 -11.02 21.57 5.78
N ASP A 296 -11.74 21.33 6.87
CA ASP A 296 -12.89 20.43 6.88
C ASP A 296 -14.13 21.07 6.22
N GLN A 297 -14.24 22.40 6.29
CA GLN A 297 -15.24 23.15 5.52
C GLN A 297 -14.90 23.13 4.02
N VAL A 298 -13.62 23.26 3.65
CA VAL A 298 -13.16 23.11 2.26
C VAL A 298 -13.48 21.72 1.73
N LYS A 299 -13.14 20.65 2.48
CA LYS A 299 -13.47 19.25 2.09
C LYS A 299 -14.96 19.07 1.85
N LEU A 300 -15.81 19.67 2.69
CA LEU A 300 -17.26 19.57 2.58
C LEU A 300 -17.77 20.26 1.31
N ILE A 301 -17.37 21.50 1.07
CA ILE A 301 -17.69 22.25 -0.16
C ILE A 301 -17.20 21.49 -1.41
N VAL A 302 -15.97 20.96 -1.37
CA VAL A 302 -15.40 20.20 -2.49
C VAL A 302 -16.20 18.94 -2.79
N LYS A 303 -16.63 18.22 -1.76
CA LYS A 303 -17.36 16.95 -1.92
C LYS A 303 -18.82 17.15 -2.34
N GLU A 304 -19.52 18.08 -1.71
CA GLU A 304 -20.97 18.27 -1.88
C GLU A 304 -21.32 19.23 -3.03
N TYR A 305 -20.48 20.26 -3.26
CA TYR A 305 -20.67 21.20 -4.36
C TYR A 305 -19.70 20.96 -5.52
N CYS A 306 -18.39 21.23 -5.34
CA CYS A 306 -17.47 21.35 -6.48
C CYS A 306 -17.31 20.06 -7.29
N TYR A 307 -17.14 18.91 -6.64
CA TYR A 307 -16.97 17.63 -7.30
C TYR A 307 -18.24 17.24 -8.07
N GLN A 308 -19.41 17.41 -7.45
CA GLN A 308 -20.70 17.18 -8.12
C GLN A 308 -20.91 18.12 -9.31
N TYR A 309 -20.55 19.41 -9.16
CA TYR A 309 -20.69 20.42 -10.21
C TYR A 309 -19.81 20.10 -11.42
N VAL A 310 -18.54 19.76 -11.18
CA VAL A 310 -17.58 19.36 -12.23
C VAL A 310 -17.97 18.02 -12.85
N CYS A 311 -18.42 17.03 -12.07
CA CYS A 311 -18.82 15.72 -12.58
C CYS A 311 -20.24 15.67 -13.15
N ARG A 312 -20.95 16.81 -13.24
CA ARG A 312 -22.34 16.94 -13.69
C ARG A 312 -23.32 16.02 -12.94
N GLY A 313 -23.14 15.92 -11.63
CA GLY A 313 -24.07 15.31 -10.67
C GLY A 313 -25.00 16.34 -10.03
N GLU A 314 -25.33 16.17 -8.75
CA GLU A 314 -26.20 17.07 -7.98
C GLU A 314 -25.40 17.97 -7.01
N PRO A 315 -24.96 19.17 -7.43
CA PRO A 315 -24.19 20.08 -6.58
C PRO A 315 -25.06 20.76 -5.52
N LYS A 316 -24.71 20.56 -4.25
CA LYS A 316 -25.43 21.12 -3.10
C LYS A 316 -24.45 21.91 -2.21
N TRP A 317 -24.82 23.13 -1.84
CA TRP A 317 -24.02 23.94 -0.92
C TRP A 317 -24.18 23.40 0.51
N PRO A 318 -23.09 23.17 1.27
CA PRO A 318 -23.21 22.64 2.62
C PRO A 318 -23.87 23.63 3.57
N ALA A 319 -25.04 23.30 4.11
CA ALA A 319 -25.79 24.16 5.05
C ALA A 319 -24.96 24.58 6.28
N SER A 320 -24.01 23.74 6.72
CA SER A 320 -23.12 24.04 7.85
C SER A 320 -21.95 24.99 7.53
N VAL A 321 -21.89 25.59 6.33
CA VAL A 321 -20.88 26.57 5.95
C VAL A 321 -21.53 27.81 5.34
N ALA A 322 -21.62 28.89 6.13
CA ALA A 322 -22.05 30.19 5.64
C ALA A 322 -21.03 30.74 4.61
N LEU A 323 -21.51 31.05 3.41
CA LEU A 323 -20.74 31.61 2.29
C LEU A 323 -21.51 32.79 1.70
N SER A 324 -20.83 33.90 1.44
CA SER A 324 -21.39 35.00 0.63
C SER A 324 -21.53 34.57 -0.83
N ASP A 325 -22.45 35.20 -1.56
CA ASP A 325 -22.71 34.84 -2.96
C ASP A 325 -21.54 35.19 -3.90
N ASP A 326 -20.78 36.25 -3.62
CA ASP A 326 -19.48 36.52 -4.26
C ASP A 326 -18.51 35.34 -4.12
N LEU A 327 -18.41 34.73 -2.93
CA LEU A 327 -17.52 33.60 -2.71
C LEU A 327 -18.04 32.33 -3.40
N LYS A 328 -19.36 32.10 -3.41
CA LYS A 328 -20.00 31.02 -4.18
C LYS A 328 -19.72 31.18 -5.68
N LEU A 329 -19.81 32.40 -6.21
CA LEU A 329 -19.53 32.73 -7.60
C LEU A 329 -18.05 32.49 -7.95
N ARG A 330 -17.10 32.97 -7.14
CA ARG A 330 -15.66 32.70 -7.34
C ARG A 330 -15.34 31.20 -7.36
N ILE A 331 -15.95 30.43 -6.45
CA ILE A 331 -15.79 28.97 -6.41
C ILE A 331 -16.36 28.32 -7.68
N ARG A 332 -17.54 28.75 -8.15
CA ARG A 332 -18.13 28.27 -9.41
C ARG A 332 -17.23 28.57 -10.61
N ASN A 333 -16.85 29.83 -10.79
CA ASN A 333 -16.00 30.27 -11.89
C ASN A 333 -14.65 29.52 -11.93
N GLY A 334 -14.06 29.23 -10.76
CA GLY A 334 -12.85 28.41 -10.68
C GLY A 334 -13.07 26.92 -10.99
N CYS A 335 -14.28 26.39 -10.77
CA CYS A 335 -14.65 25.03 -11.17
C CYS A 335 -14.95 24.92 -12.68
N ASP A 336 -15.43 25.98 -13.32
CA ASP A 336 -15.85 25.97 -14.73
C ASP A 336 -14.74 25.54 -15.69
N SER A 337 -13.51 26.00 -15.47
CA SER A 337 -12.37 25.61 -16.30
C SER A 337 -12.15 24.09 -16.32
N LEU A 338 -12.31 23.40 -15.18
CA LEU A 338 -12.24 21.93 -15.14
C LEU A 338 -13.53 21.26 -15.63
N ARG A 339 -14.70 21.86 -15.33
CA ARG A 339 -16.01 21.37 -15.78
C ARG A 339 -16.12 21.34 -17.31
N ASN A 340 -15.50 22.28 -18.01
CA ASN A 340 -15.48 22.32 -19.48
C ASN A 340 -14.75 21.11 -20.11
N HIS A 341 -13.83 20.47 -19.37
CA HIS A 341 -13.22 19.19 -19.77
C HIS A 341 -14.09 17.96 -19.46
N THR A 342 -15.35 18.16 -19.07
CA THR A 342 -16.36 17.11 -18.85
C THR A 342 -17.59 17.43 -19.70
N THR A 343 -18.02 16.51 -20.54
CA THR A 343 -19.18 16.70 -21.44
C THR A 343 -20.44 16.04 -20.88
N GLU A 344 -20.29 14.90 -20.20
CA GLU A 344 -21.36 14.06 -19.67
C GLU A 344 -21.21 13.84 -18.16
N SER A 345 -22.21 13.22 -17.52
CA SER A 345 -22.14 12.86 -16.10
C SER A 345 -21.10 11.75 -15.85
N ILE A 346 -20.28 11.97 -14.83
CA ILE A 346 -19.16 11.07 -14.52
C ILE A 346 -19.59 10.07 -13.47
N SER A 347 -19.66 8.80 -13.89
CA SER A 347 -19.94 7.64 -13.05
C SER A 347 -18.80 6.63 -13.16
N LEU A 348 -18.72 5.69 -12.24
CA LEU A 348 -17.76 4.57 -12.36
C LEU A 348 -17.99 3.76 -13.66
N LYS A 349 -19.23 3.69 -14.14
CA LYS A 349 -19.60 3.03 -15.41
C LYS A 349 -19.04 3.79 -16.61
N SER A 350 -19.25 5.11 -16.70
CA SER A 350 -18.75 5.92 -17.82
C SER A 350 -17.22 6.07 -17.79
N LEU A 351 -16.60 6.18 -16.60
CA LEU A 351 -15.14 6.13 -16.42
C LEU A 351 -14.54 4.80 -16.92
N SER A 352 -15.16 3.67 -16.61
CA SER A 352 -14.66 2.34 -17.01
C SER A 352 -14.90 2.03 -18.49
N ALA A 353 -15.97 2.57 -19.08
CA ALA A 353 -16.29 2.37 -20.50
C ALA A 353 -15.34 3.14 -21.43
N SER A 354 -15.05 4.41 -21.10
CA SER A 354 -14.25 5.31 -21.94
C SER A 354 -13.18 6.07 -21.16
N PRO A 355 -12.15 5.41 -20.58
CA PRO A 355 -11.13 6.08 -19.75
C PRO A 355 -10.39 7.23 -20.46
N GLY A 356 -10.26 7.14 -21.79
CA GLY A 356 -9.58 8.15 -22.61
C GLY A 356 -10.19 9.55 -22.58
N ASN A 357 -11.52 9.65 -22.47
CA ASN A 357 -12.27 10.93 -22.47
C ASN A 357 -11.97 11.81 -21.24
N TYR A 358 -11.29 11.25 -20.24
CA TYR A 358 -10.96 11.88 -18.96
C TYR A 358 -9.48 12.26 -18.83
N ILE A 359 -8.64 11.91 -19.82
CA ILE A 359 -7.22 12.29 -19.84
C ILE A 359 -7.06 13.81 -19.90
N ARG A 360 -7.90 14.51 -20.67
CA ARG A 360 -7.96 15.99 -20.71
C ARG A 360 -8.11 16.64 -19.33
N CYS A 361 -8.90 16.04 -18.43
CA CYS A 361 -8.99 16.51 -17.03
C CYS A 361 -7.65 16.37 -16.29
N PHE A 362 -6.93 15.25 -16.49
CA PHE A 362 -5.60 15.06 -15.91
C PHE A 362 -4.55 15.99 -16.50
N SER A 363 -4.61 16.27 -17.80
CA SER A 363 -3.68 17.20 -18.46
C SER A 363 -3.89 18.62 -17.97
N TYR A 364 -5.14 19.10 -17.94
CA TYR A 364 -5.50 20.41 -17.40
C TYR A 364 -5.02 20.60 -15.95
N ILE A 365 -5.36 19.65 -15.05
CA ILE A 365 -4.94 19.69 -13.64
C ILE A 365 -3.41 19.73 -13.52
N LEU A 366 -2.70 18.93 -14.33
CA LEU A 366 -1.25 18.84 -14.28
C LEU A 366 -0.58 20.11 -14.84
N SER A 367 -1.12 20.69 -15.91
CA SER A 367 -0.66 21.96 -16.48
C SER A 367 -0.79 23.11 -15.49
N ALA A 368 -1.96 23.25 -14.86
CA ALA A 368 -2.19 24.24 -13.80
C ALA A 368 -1.24 24.06 -12.61
N TYR A 369 -0.95 22.81 -12.22
CA TYR A 369 0.05 22.53 -11.19
C TYR A 369 1.48 22.83 -11.63
N GLU A 370 1.87 22.57 -12.88
CA GLU A 370 3.21 22.94 -13.37
C GLU A 370 3.38 24.45 -13.46
N GLU A 371 2.34 25.19 -13.87
CA GLU A 371 2.35 26.65 -13.87
C GLU A 371 2.54 27.21 -12.46
N GLU A 372 1.81 26.68 -11.47
CA GLU A 372 2.00 27.03 -10.07
C GLU A 372 3.43 26.74 -9.56
N HIS A 373 4.10 25.69 -10.07
CA HIS A 373 5.50 25.42 -9.76
C HIS A 373 6.46 26.40 -10.46
N ARG A 374 6.20 26.78 -11.71
CA ARG A 374 6.99 27.80 -12.44
C ARG A 374 6.88 29.17 -11.80
N ASN A 375 5.68 29.55 -11.38
CA ASN A 375 5.36 30.87 -10.82
C ASN A 375 5.65 30.97 -9.30
N HIS A 376 6.22 29.93 -8.68
CA HIS A 376 6.51 29.94 -7.25
C HIS A 376 7.85 30.61 -6.92
N SER A 377 7.78 31.81 -6.34
CA SER A 377 8.94 32.39 -5.66
C SER A 377 9.20 31.65 -4.33
N PRO A 378 10.44 31.21 -4.06
CA PRO A 378 10.80 30.65 -2.76
C PRO A 378 10.38 31.58 -1.62
N PHE A 379 9.73 31.01 -0.61
CA PHE A 379 9.24 31.71 0.59
C PHE A 379 8.05 32.66 0.40
N ASP A 380 7.30 32.65 -0.72
CA ASP A 380 6.05 33.45 -0.80
C ASP A 380 5.00 32.95 0.21
N VAL A 381 4.83 33.76 1.25
CA VAL A 381 3.99 33.50 2.43
C VAL A 381 2.49 33.51 2.13
N ARG A 382 2.12 34.00 0.95
CA ARG A 382 0.75 34.21 0.48
C ARG A 382 0.20 33.04 -0.35
N ARG A 383 0.96 31.95 -0.51
CA ARG A 383 0.54 30.77 -1.27
C ARG A 383 0.52 29.50 -0.41
N LEU A 384 -0.38 28.58 -0.73
CA LEU A 384 -0.41 27.25 -0.12
C LEU A 384 0.86 26.44 -0.48
N PRO A 385 1.19 25.38 0.28
CA PRO A 385 2.23 24.44 -0.12
C PRO A 385 1.94 23.88 -1.51
N LEU A 386 2.95 23.92 -2.38
CA LEU A 386 2.78 23.55 -3.79
C LEU A 386 2.14 22.16 -3.98
N PRO A 387 1.20 22.03 -4.93
CA PRO A 387 0.51 20.78 -5.19
C PRO A 387 1.48 19.74 -5.74
N ARG A 388 1.20 18.46 -5.51
CA ARG A 388 2.10 17.38 -5.94
C ARG A 388 1.82 16.98 -7.39
N LEU A 389 2.76 17.27 -8.28
CA LEU A 389 2.77 16.75 -9.66
C LEU A 389 2.64 15.22 -9.66
N PHE A 390 1.92 14.68 -10.65
CA PHE A 390 1.65 13.27 -10.87
C PHE A 390 1.88 12.91 -12.35
N SER A 391 1.94 11.61 -12.66
CA SER A 391 2.01 11.15 -14.06
C SER A 391 0.61 10.82 -14.56
N ILE A 392 0.29 11.28 -15.77
CA ILE A 392 -0.96 10.95 -16.47
C ILE A 392 -1.09 9.43 -16.58
N SER A 393 -0.09 8.79 -17.18
CA SER A 393 -0.04 7.34 -17.47
C SER A 393 0.90 6.55 -16.54
N PRO A 394 0.77 5.21 -16.47
CA PRO A 394 1.70 4.33 -15.74
C PRO A 394 3.17 4.49 -16.12
N LYS A 395 4.06 4.50 -15.12
CA LYS A 395 5.52 4.47 -15.31
C LYS A 395 5.99 3.08 -15.80
N PRO A 396 6.80 2.98 -16.87
CA PRO A 396 7.35 1.69 -17.30
C PRO A 396 8.35 1.11 -16.30
N SER A 397 8.34 -0.22 -16.17
CA SER A 397 9.14 -0.94 -15.16
C SER A 397 10.39 -1.56 -15.77
N CYS A 398 11.57 -1.24 -15.22
CA CYS A 398 12.84 -1.89 -15.56
C CYS A 398 13.02 -3.29 -14.92
N ARG A 399 12.11 -3.70 -14.02
CA ARG A 399 12.19 -4.98 -13.31
C ARG A 399 11.97 -6.16 -14.25
N CYS A 400 12.62 -7.28 -13.96
CA CYS A 400 12.26 -8.59 -14.53
C CYS A 400 10.74 -8.82 -14.40
N ARG A 401 10.13 -9.33 -15.48
CA ARG A 401 8.69 -9.60 -15.55
C ARG A 401 8.47 -11.09 -15.41
N PHE A 402 7.57 -11.48 -14.52
CA PHE A 402 6.93 -12.77 -14.63
C PHE A 402 6.10 -12.80 -15.93
N VAL A 403 6.27 -13.85 -16.72
CA VAL A 403 5.43 -14.13 -17.89
C VAL A 403 4.33 -15.10 -17.53
N ASN A 404 3.16 -14.91 -18.15
CA ASN A 404 2.06 -15.86 -18.14
C ASN A 404 2.39 -16.97 -19.16
N VAL A 405 2.61 -18.19 -18.67
CA VAL A 405 2.79 -19.41 -19.46
C VAL A 405 1.43 -20.10 -19.54
N SER A 406 0.64 -19.70 -20.54
CA SER A 406 -0.59 -20.39 -20.94
C SER A 406 -0.26 -21.71 -21.65
N VAL A 407 -1.26 -22.54 -21.91
CA VAL A 407 -1.04 -23.80 -22.65
C VAL A 407 -0.44 -23.58 -24.05
N ASN A 408 -0.83 -22.49 -24.75
CA ASN A 408 -0.26 -22.14 -26.05
C ASN A 408 1.24 -21.82 -25.97
N ALA A 409 1.66 -21.10 -24.93
CA ALA A 409 3.08 -20.84 -24.70
C ALA A 409 3.82 -22.13 -24.31
N LEU A 410 3.20 -22.94 -23.44
CA LEU A 410 3.76 -24.18 -22.94
C LEU A 410 4.01 -25.20 -24.06
N SER A 411 3.02 -25.46 -24.91
CA SER A 411 3.13 -26.42 -26.02
C SER A 411 4.27 -26.04 -26.98
N CYS A 412 4.40 -24.75 -27.30
CA CYS A 412 5.55 -24.23 -28.07
C CYS A 412 6.89 -24.41 -27.35
N PHE A 413 6.96 -24.16 -26.04
CA PHE A 413 8.20 -24.28 -25.26
C PHE A 413 8.68 -25.72 -25.11
N VAL A 414 7.77 -26.69 -25.01
CA VAL A 414 8.08 -28.12 -24.90
C VAL A 414 8.05 -28.87 -26.24
N LYS A 415 7.75 -28.19 -27.35
CA LYS A 415 7.60 -28.75 -28.71
C LYS A 415 6.57 -29.89 -28.80
N GLU A 416 5.45 -29.74 -28.11
CA GLU A 416 4.32 -30.69 -28.16
C GLU A 416 3.14 -30.08 -28.94
N SER A 417 2.26 -30.91 -29.49
CA SER A 417 1.03 -30.44 -30.14
C SER A 417 0.11 -29.72 -29.14
N LEU A 418 -0.66 -28.74 -29.62
CA LEU A 418 -1.55 -27.95 -28.76
C LEU A 418 -2.77 -28.79 -28.32
N PRO A 419 -2.93 -29.14 -27.02
CA PRO A 419 -4.07 -29.91 -26.56
C PRO A 419 -5.38 -29.09 -26.60
N ARG A 420 -6.42 -29.69 -27.20
CA ARG A 420 -7.78 -29.14 -27.21
C ARG A 420 -8.57 -29.62 -25.98
N GLY A 421 -9.37 -28.73 -25.39
CA GLY A 421 -10.21 -29.02 -24.22
C GLY A 421 -9.45 -28.96 -22.88
N TYR A 422 -10.17 -28.62 -21.81
CA TYR A 422 -9.58 -28.36 -20.48
C TYR A 422 -8.73 -29.53 -19.95
N GLU A 423 -9.22 -30.77 -20.11
CA GLU A 423 -8.57 -31.97 -19.59
C GLU A 423 -7.21 -32.26 -20.26
N ASN A 424 -7.13 -32.17 -21.58
CA ASN A 424 -5.88 -32.42 -22.29
C ASN A 424 -4.84 -31.32 -21.99
N GLN A 425 -5.28 -30.09 -21.76
CA GLN A 425 -4.43 -29.00 -21.29
C GLN A 425 -3.93 -29.26 -19.85
N LEU A 426 -4.82 -29.69 -18.94
CA LEU A 426 -4.46 -30.06 -17.57
C LEU A 426 -3.45 -31.22 -17.55
N GLN A 427 -3.61 -32.23 -18.42
CA GLN A 427 -2.65 -33.31 -18.60
C GLN A 427 -1.28 -32.80 -19.05
N MET A 428 -1.20 -31.85 -20.00
CA MET A 428 0.07 -31.23 -20.39
C MET A 428 0.73 -30.50 -19.21
N PHE A 429 -0.03 -29.70 -18.44
CA PHE A 429 0.51 -29.05 -17.24
C PHE A 429 0.99 -30.07 -16.20
N HIS A 430 0.21 -31.13 -15.92
CA HIS A 430 0.59 -32.19 -14.98
C HIS A 430 1.78 -33.02 -15.49
N ARG A 431 1.97 -33.13 -16.82
CA ARG A 431 3.13 -33.77 -17.45
C ARG A 431 4.40 -32.95 -17.23
N VAL A 432 4.34 -31.63 -17.35
CA VAL A 432 5.50 -30.73 -17.23
C VAL A 432 5.84 -30.35 -15.78
N PHE A 433 4.83 -30.03 -14.98
CA PHE A 433 4.99 -29.50 -13.63
C PHE A 433 4.72 -30.56 -12.54
N ASP A 434 5.40 -30.41 -11.41
CA ASP A 434 5.25 -31.26 -10.24
C ASP A 434 4.29 -30.63 -9.22
N PHE A 435 3.01 -31.00 -9.30
CA PHE A 435 1.96 -30.54 -8.41
C PHE A 435 2.03 -31.15 -6.99
N THR A 436 2.87 -32.16 -6.74
CA THR A 436 3.07 -32.71 -5.38
C THR A 436 3.65 -31.65 -4.43
N LYS A 437 4.36 -30.65 -4.97
CA LYS A 437 4.88 -29.49 -4.23
C LYS A 437 3.77 -28.56 -3.71
N LEU A 438 2.58 -28.65 -4.30
CA LEU A 438 1.34 -27.99 -3.84
C LEU A 438 0.44 -28.91 -2.99
N ARG A 439 0.90 -30.14 -2.69
CA ARG A 439 0.19 -31.24 -1.99
C ARG A 439 -0.87 -31.99 -2.79
N PHE A 440 -1.01 -31.75 -4.10
CA PHE A 440 -1.82 -32.61 -4.95
C PHE A 440 -1.02 -33.87 -5.28
N LYS A 441 -1.52 -35.04 -4.87
CA LYS A 441 -0.83 -36.33 -5.10
C LYS A 441 -1.05 -36.85 -6.53
N ASP A 442 -2.20 -36.55 -7.10
CA ASP A 442 -2.64 -37.07 -8.40
C ASP A 442 -3.42 -36.01 -9.19
N ILE A 443 -3.50 -36.18 -10.51
CA ILE A 443 -4.21 -35.29 -11.44
C ILE A 443 -5.72 -35.24 -11.19
N SER A 444 -6.34 -36.31 -10.69
CA SER A 444 -7.76 -36.33 -10.29
C SER A 444 -8.10 -35.21 -9.30
N GLN A 445 -7.17 -34.87 -8.40
CA GLN A 445 -7.33 -33.81 -7.40
C GLN A 445 -7.25 -32.39 -7.98
N LEU A 446 -7.00 -32.26 -9.29
CA LEU A 446 -6.99 -30.99 -10.03
C LEU A 446 -8.18 -30.85 -10.99
N ARG A 447 -8.92 -31.93 -11.24
CA ARG A 447 -10.09 -31.97 -12.13
C ARG A 447 -11.30 -31.27 -11.48
N ALA A 448 -12.26 -30.87 -12.30
CA ALA A 448 -13.56 -30.43 -11.80
C ALA A 448 -14.41 -31.65 -11.42
N ASP A 449 -14.86 -31.72 -10.17
CA ASP A 449 -15.70 -32.79 -9.60
C ASP A 449 -17.02 -32.24 -9.02
N GLY A 450 -17.38 -31.00 -9.35
CA GLY A 450 -18.53 -30.27 -8.79
C GLY A 450 -18.27 -29.69 -7.39
N GLU A 451 -17.63 -30.45 -6.50
CA GLU A 451 -17.34 -30.07 -5.11
C GLU A 451 -16.10 -29.18 -4.95
N ASN A 452 -15.20 -29.17 -5.94
CA ASN A 452 -13.92 -28.49 -5.83
C ASN A 452 -14.05 -26.97 -5.65
N THR A 453 -13.68 -26.52 -4.44
CA THR A 453 -13.70 -25.10 -4.06
C THR A 453 -12.68 -24.25 -4.82
N VAL A 454 -11.66 -24.87 -5.43
CA VAL A 454 -10.69 -24.22 -6.32
C VAL A 454 -10.39 -25.13 -7.51
N LEU A 455 -10.15 -24.52 -8.67
CA LEU A 455 -9.86 -25.21 -9.94
C LEU A 455 -8.57 -24.63 -10.53
N PHE A 456 -7.69 -25.47 -11.08
CA PHE A 456 -6.48 -24.96 -11.74
C PHE A 456 -6.83 -24.28 -13.07
N ASN A 457 -6.31 -23.08 -13.31
CA ASN A 457 -6.69 -22.26 -14.47
C ASN A 457 -5.90 -22.58 -15.75
N ASN A 458 -5.21 -23.73 -15.83
CA ASN A 458 -4.29 -24.08 -16.93
C ASN A 458 -3.33 -22.93 -17.29
N LEU A 459 -2.85 -22.24 -16.24
CA LEU A 459 -2.00 -21.06 -16.35
C LEU A 459 -0.97 -21.07 -15.22
N VAL A 460 0.30 -21.07 -15.63
CA VAL A 460 1.45 -20.85 -14.76
C VAL A 460 1.98 -19.45 -15.00
N ARG A 461 2.49 -18.81 -13.95
CA ARG A 461 3.24 -17.56 -14.04
C ARG A 461 4.68 -17.81 -13.56
N SER A 462 5.67 -17.42 -14.36
CA SER A 462 7.07 -17.73 -14.08
C SER A 462 8.02 -16.64 -14.58
N ASP A 463 9.15 -16.48 -13.89
CA ASP A 463 10.30 -15.65 -14.32
C ASP A 463 11.55 -16.50 -14.62
N GLY A 464 11.38 -17.82 -14.72
CA GLY A 464 12.45 -18.82 -14.93
C GLY A 464 13.09 -19.32 -13.64
N PHE A 465 12.69 -18.80 -12.47
CA PHE A 465 13.28 -19.17 -11.18
C PHE A 465 12.28 -19.26 -10.03
N ALA A 466 11.15 -18.55 -10.14
CA ALA A 466 9.97 -18.67 -9.31
C ALA A 466 8.77 -19.11 -10.18
N VAL A 467 7.87 -19.89 -9.59
CA VAL A 467 6.66 -20.41 -10.22
C VAL A 467 5.46 -20.12 -9.31
N ASP A 468 4.48 -19.40 -9.88
CA ASP A 468 3.16 -19.14 -9.33
C ASP A 468 2.13 -19.94 -10.15
N PHE A 469 1.36 -20.79 -9.49
CA PHE A 469 0.27 -21.54 -10.12
C PHE A 469 -1.05 -20.78 -9.94
N ILE A 470 -1.78 -20.53 -11.03
CA ILE A 470 -3.02 -19.76 -10.98
C ILE A 470 -4.22 -20.71 -10.79
N PHE A 471 -4.94 -20.52 -9.69
CA PHE A 471 -6.16 -21.26 -9.37
C PHE A 471 -7.36 -20.31 -9.34
N ASN A 472 -8.39 -20.64 -10.10
CA ASN A 472 -9.72 -20.07 -9.94
C ASN A 472 -10.34 -20.61 -8.64
N ARG A 473 -11.29 -19.87 -8.07
CA ARG A 473 -12.02 -20.32 -6.88
C ARG A 473 -13.51 -20.31 -7.18
N LYS A 474 -14.20 -21.39 -6.85
CA LYS A 474 -15.66 -21.37 -6.74
C LYS A 474 -16.00 -20.26 -5.76
N LYS A 475 -16.87 -19.34 -6.17
CA LYS A 475 -17.35 -18.24 -5.31
C LYS A 475 -18.12 -18.91 -4.18
N GLN A 476 -17.46 -19.17 -3.05
CA GLN A 476 -18.17 -19.65 -1.87
C GLN A 476 -19.20 -18.60 -1.50
N GLU A 477 -20.46 -18.95 -1.66
CA GLU A 477 -21.50 -18.39 -0.82
C GLU A 477 -21.09 -18.71 0.61
N SER A 478 -20.67 -17.67 1.31
CA SER A 478 -20.37 -17.80 2.71
C SER A 478 -21.68 -18.09 3.42
N ILE A 479 -21.75 -19.23 4.10
CA ILE A 479 -22.79 -19.57 5.10
C ILE A 479 -23.00 -18.42 6.11
N ILE A 480 -22.00 -17.52 6.23
CA ILE A 480 -22.09 -16.22 6.90
C ILE A 480 -21.79 -15.10 5.89
N GLY A 481 -22.74 -14.80 5.02
CA GLY A 481 -22.69 -13.60 4.18
C GLY A 481 -22.87 -12.33 5.02
N GLY A 482 -22.08 -11.30 4.78
CA GLY A 482 -22.46 -9.91 5.07
C GLY A 482 -22.70 -9.44 6.53
N HIS A 483 -22.37 -10.22 7.57
CA HIS A 483 -22.69 -9.83 8.97
C HIS A 483 -21.44 -9.64 9.83
N ASP A 484 -21.06 -8.37 10.09
CA ASP A 484 -20.01 -7.98 11.03
C ASP A 484 -20.55 -8.09 12.48
N LEU A 485 -19.84 -8.78 13.37
CA LEU A 485 -20.13 -8.74 14.82
C LEU A 485 -19.68 -7.40 15.41
N THR A 486 -20.46 -6.87 16.35
CA THR A 486 -20.15 -5.63 17.10
C THR A 486 -19.80 -5.94 18.56
N LEU A 487 -19.53 -4.91 19.38
CA LEU A 487 -19.18 -5.13 20.79
C LEU A 487 -20.38 -5.59 21.62
N GLU A 488 -21.55 -5.09 21.26
CA GLU A 488 -22.86 -5.33 21.88
C GLU A 488 -23.37 -6.76 21.65
N ASP A 489 -22.65 -7.57 20.86
CA ASP A 489 -22.97 -8.98 20.62
C ASP A 489 -22.45 -9.94 21.72
N PHE A 490 -21.78 -9.42 22.75
CA PHE A 490 -21.15 -10.19 23.84
C PHE A 490 -21.58 -9.66 25.22
N THR A 491 -21.66 -10.53 26.23
CA THR A 491 -21.83 -10.15 27.65
C THR A 491 -20.52 -10.29 28.41
N TYR A 492 -20.42 -9.68 29.60
CA TYR A 492 -19.18 -9.70 30.38
C TYR A 492 -18.79 -11.10 30.81
N GLU A 493 -19.76 -11.90 31.27
CA GLU A 493 -19.57 -13.28 31.74
C GLU A 493 -19.12 -14.19 30.58
N GLU A 494 -19.66 -13.97 29.37
CA GLU A 494 -19.21 -14.68 28.18
C GLU A 494 -17.77 -14.30 27.79
N VAL A 495 -17.42 -12.99 27.86
CA VAL A 495 -16.06 -12.53 27.58
C VAL A 495 -15.06 -13.01 28.61
N GLU A 496 -15.42 -12.99 29.89
CA GLU A 496 -14.57 -13.46 30.98
C GLU A 496 -14.40 -14.98 30.93
N GLY A 497 -15.47 -15.75 30.77
CA GLY A 497 -15.42 -17.21 30.77
C GLY A 497 -14.71 -17.79 29.54
N VAL A 498 -15.13 -17.38 28.33
CA VAL A 498 -14.77 -18.05 27.07
C VAL A 498 -13.62 -17.36 26.33
N TYR A 499 -13.50 -16.04 26.46
CA TYR A 499 -12.63 -15.24 25.61
C TYR A 499 -11.41 -14.68 26.36
N ARG A 500 -10.37 -14.35 25.59
CA ARG A 500 -9.28 -13.50 26.03
C ARG A 500 -9.38 -12.20 25.24
N PRO A 501 -9.94 -11.12 25.84
CA PRO A 501 -10.06 -9.85 25.16
C PRO A 501 -8.69 -9.19 24.95
N VAL A 502 -8.52 -8.58 23.78
CA VAL A 502 -7.31 -7.89 23.32
C VAL A 502 -7.73 -6.60 22.62
N PHE A 503 -7.50 -5.47 23.27
CA PHE A 503 -7.90 -4.14 22.80
C PHE A 503 -6.72 -3.53 22.05
N ILE A 504 -6.83 -3.42 20.73
CA ILE A 504 -5.76 -3.02 19.82
C ILE A 504 -5.99 -1.58 19.35
N ASP A 505 -5.08 -0.68 19.73
CA ASP A 505 -4.94 0.68 19.22
C ASP A 505 -3.96 0.69 18.02
N PRO A 506 -4.44 0.78 16.76
CA PRO A 506 -3.59 0.87 15.59
C PRO A 506 -3.04 2.29 15.39
N GLY A 507 -1.76 2.43 15.03
CA GLY A 507 -1.14 3.75 14.90
C GLY A 507 -0.28 3.95 13.64
N ARG A 508 0.13 5.20 13.40
CA ARG A 508 1.04 5.57 12.29
C ARG A 508 2.53 5.38 12.62
N LYS A 509 2.89 5.44 13.91
CA LYS A 509 4.28 5.26 14.42
C LYS A 509 4.49 3.88 15.07
N ALA A 510 3.41 3.24 15.51
CA ALA A 510 3.40 1.87 15.97
C ALA A 510 2.29 1.10 15.25
N VAL A 511 2.59 -0.12 14.81
CA VAL A 511 1.64 -1.02 14.11
C VAL A 511 0.46 -1.35 15.02
N PHE A 512 0.73 -1.48 16.31
CA PHE A 512 -0.28 -1.45 17.36
C PHE A 512 0.33 -1.15 18.73
N THR A 513 -0.50 -0.60 19.61
CA THR A 513 -0.45 -0.80 21.07
C THR A 513 -1.64 -1.66 21.46
N ALA A 514 -1.55 -2.48 22.50
CA ALA A 514 -2.66 -3.32 22.94
C ALA A 514 -2.70 -3.52 24.46
N ALA A 515 -3.91 -3.51 25.04
CA ALA A 515 -4.21 -4.02 26.37
C ALA A 515 -4.80 -5.44 26.25
N ILE A 516 -4.51 -6.33 27.22
CA ILE A 516 -4.84 -7.76 27.14
C ILE A 516 -5.31 -8.27 28.50
N GLY A 517 -6.51 -8.84 28.55
CA GLY A 517 -7.20 -9.25 29.79
C GLY A 517 -8.20 -8.19 30.27
N LEU A 518 -9.09 -8.62 31.18
CA LEU A 518 -9.98 -7.76 31.96
C LEU A 518 -9.31 -7.36 33.29
N GLY A 519 -9.86 -6.38 33.99
CA GLY A 519 -9.37 -5.89 35.29
C GLY A 519 -8.09 -5.05 35.21
N ASP A 520 -7.58 -4.63 36.37
CA ASP A 520 -6.44 -3.69 36.46
C ASP A 520 -5.09 -4.32 36.10
N ASP A 521 -4.96 -5.64 36.24
CA ASP A 521 -3.73 -6.42 36.01
C ASP A 521 -3.47 -6.73 34.51
N HIS A 522 -4.09 -5.97 33.59
CA HIS A 522 -4.03 -6.20 32.15
C HIS A 522 -2.63 -5.99 31.54
N GLN A 523 -2.24 -6.90 30.64
CA GLN A 523 -0.93 -6.84 29.98
C GLN A 523 -0.90 -5.86 28.81
N VAL A 524 -0.07 -4.81 28.92
CA VAL A 524 0.20 -3.91 27.79
C VAL A 524 1.28 -4.48 26.85
N ARG A 525 1.03 -4.43 25.54
CA ARG A 525 1.96 -4.83 24.46
C ARG A 525 2.03 -3.77 23.37
N ARG A 526 3.17 -3.67 22.69
CA ARG A 526 3.38 -2.72 21.59
C ARG A 526 4.25 -3.32 20.50
N CYS A 527 4.07 -2.87 19.26
CA CYS A 527 4.96 -3.15 18.14
C CYS A 527 5.15 -1.87 17.33
N SER A 528 6.32 -1.23 17.42
CA SER A 528 6.62 -0.05 16.60
C SER A 528 6.71 -0.39 15.11
N THR A 529 6.49 0.59 14.23
CA THR A 529 6.66 0.41 12.78
C THR A 529 8.11 0.02 12.43
N LYS A 530 9.09 0.56 13.15
CA LYS A 530 10.52 0.19 13.03
C LYS A 530 10.79 -1.24 13.45
N GLU A 531 10.20 -1.71 14.55
CA GLU A 531 10.31 -3.11 14.97
C GLU A 531 9.64 -4.05 13.97
N TYR A 532 8.49 -3.67 13.39
CA TYR A 532 7.85 -4.47 12.34
C TYR A 532 8.79 -4.68 11.15
N TYR A 533 9.37 -3.61 10.58
CA TYR A 533 10.26 -3.73 9.42
C TYR A 533 11.62 -4.37 9.72
N ASP A 534 12.12 -4.31 10.96
CA ASP A 534 13.26 -5.16 11.35
C ASP A 534 12.82 -6.63 11.55
N LEU A 535 11.62 -6.90 12.09
CA LEU A 535 11.11 -8.26 12.29
C LEU A 535 10.79 -8.98 10.98
N THR A 536 10.25 -8.29 9.97
CA THR A 536 10.13 -8.83 8.61
C THR A 536 11.51 -8.98 7.99
N GLY A 537 12.39 -7.99 8.18
CA GLY A 537 13.73 -7.93 7.57
C GLY A 537 13.86 -6.87 6.48
N SER A 538 12.75 -6.22 6.13
CA SER A 538 12.65 -5.19 5.08
C SER A 538 13.66 -4.06 5.27
N THR A 539 13.90 -3.57 6.50
CA THR A 539 14.90 -2.51 6.74
C THR A 539 16.30 -2.93 6.31
N LYS A 540 16.67 -4.20 6.53
CA LYS A 540 18.00 -4.73 6.12
C LYS A 540 18.08 -5.01 4.64
N TYR A 541 16.97 -5.42 4.02
CA TYR A 541 16.87 -5.51 2.57
C TYR A 541 17.04 -4.13 1.93
N SER A 542 16.33 -3.09 2.39
CA SER A 542 16.46 -1.72 1.88
C SER A 542 17.88 -1.16 2.04
N ILE A 543 18.53 -1.35 3.20
CA ILE A 543 19.93 -0.92 3.39
C ILE A 543 20.89 -1.69 2.48
N LYS A 544 20.71 -3.02 2.33
CA LYS A 544 21.52 -3.82 1.38
C LYS A 544 21.31 -3.34 -0.05
N LEU A 545 20.07 -3.12 -0.46
CA LEU A 545 19.71 -2.66 -1.80
C LEU A 545 20.29 -1.28 -2.08
N GLN A 546 20.25 -0.35 -1.12
CA GLN A 546 20.82 0.99 -1.28
C GLN A 546 22.34 0.92 -1.45
N ARG A 547 23.07 0.24 -0.55
CA ARG A 547 24.51 -0.01 -0.73
C ARG A 547 24.81 -0.59 -2.10
N LEU A 548 24.03 -1.59 -2.50
CA LEU A 548 24.17 -2.24 -3.79
C LEU A 548 23.82 -1.37 -4.99
N LYS A 549 23.07 -0.26 -4.83
CA LYS A 549 22.88 0.80 -5.85
C LYS A 549 24.10 1.70 -5.91
N ASP A 550 24.60 2.11 -4.74
CA ASP A 550 25.77 2.98 -4.61
C ASP A 550 27.01 2.28 -5.21
N GLU A 551 27.26 1.01 -4.82
CA GLU A 551 28.32 0.11 -5.33
C GLU A 551 28.23 -0.18 -6.85
N ARG A 552 27.09 0.10 -7.51
CA ARG A 552 26.88 -0.14 -8.94
C ARG A 552 26.52 1.12 -9.74
N GLY A 553 26.73 2.32 -9.17
CA GLY A 553 26.44 3.59 -9.87
C GLY A 553 24.97 3.81 -10.23
N ILE A 554 24.03 3.10 -9.60
CA ILE A 554 22.58 3.29 -9.88
C ILE A 554 22.01 4.49 -9.14
N THR A 555 22.53 4.83 -7.97
CA THR A 555 22.02 5.96 -7.19
C THR A 555 22.11 7.28 -7.96
N PRO A 556 23.21 7.63 -8.66
CA PRO A 556 23.22 8.75 -9.61
C PRO A 556 22.16 8.61 -10.70
N ILE A 557 22.12 7.46 -11.40
CA ILE A 557 21.18 7.22 -12.52
C ILE A 557 19.70 7.39 -12.10
N GLU A 558 19.34 7.09 -10.85
CA GLU A 558 17.99 7.31 -10.34
C GLU A 558 17.73 8.71 -9.78
N THR A 559 18.79 9.43 -9.40
CA THR A 559 18.72 10.79 -8.87
C THR A 559 18.59 11.80 -10.00
N ASP A 560 19.34 11.59 -11.08
CA ASP A 560 19.39 12.47 -12.25
C ASP A 560 18.28 12.17 -13.28
N MET A 561 17.43 11.17 -12.99
CA MET A 561 16.32 10.74 -13.84
C MET A 561 15.28 11.85 -14.04
N PRO A 562 15.02 12.31 -15.28
CA PRO A 562 14.03 13.36 -15.53
C PRO A 562 12.61 12.95 -15.10
N THR A 563 11.76 13.93 -14.83
CA THR A 563 10.41 13.67 -14.30
C THR A 563 9.44 13.19 -15.36
N THR A 564 8.70 12.13 -15.06
CA THR A 564 7.52 11.69 -15.86
C THR A 564 6.22 12.37 -15.42
N LYS A 565 6.30 13.31 -14.49
CA LYS A 565 5.14 13.96 -13.87
C LYS A 565 4.85 15.27 -14.56
N THR A 566 4.57 15.17 -15.85
CA THR A 566 4.45 16.32 -16.75
C THR A 566 3.34 16.12 -17.77
N CYS A 567 2.75 17.23 -18.23
CA CYS A 567 1.88 17.30 -19.40
C CYS A 567 2.61 17.80 -20.65
N GLN A 568 3.92 18.10 -20.56
CA GLN A 568 4.72 18.58 -21.69
C GLN A 568 5.43 17.41 -22.39
N ALA A 569 5.17 17.26 -23.69
CA ALA A 569 5.76 16.22 -24.51
C ALA A 569 7.30 16.33 -24.57
N THR A 570 7.84 17.55 -24.64
CA THR A 570 9.29 17.84 -24.65
C THR A 570 10.00 17.33 -23.38
N VAL A 571 9.46 17.63 -22.20
CA VAL A 571 10.00 17.14 -20.90
C VAL A 571 9.92 15.61 -20.82
N TYR A 572 8.86 15.00 -21.37
CA TYR A 572 8.74 13.56 -21.44
C TYR A 572 9.72 12.91 -22.46
N LEU A 573 10.08 13.59 -23.54
CA LEU A 573 11.14 13.16 -24.47
C LEU A 573 12.52 13.20 -23.79
N THR A 574 12.81 14.19 -22.93
CA THR A 574 14.04 14.20 -22.11
C THR A 574 14.12 12.96 -21.21
N TYR A 575 13.03 12.62 -20.52
CA TYR A 575 12.93 11.36 -19.76
C TYR A 575 13.11 10.13 -20.64
N THR A 576 12.49 10.10 -21.82
CA THR A 576 12.58 8.97 -22.76
C THR A 576 14.01 8.74 -23.23
N THR A 577 14.70 9.80 -23.66
CA THR A 577 16.12 9.77 -24.05
C THR A 577 16.98 9.20 -22.95
N TYR A 578 16.83 9.72 -21.73
CA TYR A 578 17.55 9.27 -20.54
C TYR A 578 17.31 7.78 -20.22
N MET A 579 16.05 7.36 -20.25
CA MET A 579 15.66 5.98 -19.96
C MET A 579 16.14 4.99 -21.02
N LEU A 580 16.13 5.37 -22.30
CA LEU A 580 16.66 4.56 -23.39
C LEU A 580 18.19 4.45 -23.31
N LEU A 581 18.90 5.55 -22.97
CA LEU A 581 20.34 5.56 -22.74
C LEU A 581 20.74 4.59 -21.61
N HIS A 582 20.14 4.73 -20.43
CA HIS A 582 20.48 3.93 -19.24
C HIS A 582 19.77 2.57 -19.16
N ARG A 583 18.98 2.18 -20.18
CA ARG A 583 18.14 0.97 -20.17
C ARG A 583 18.90 -0.29 -19.77
N HIS A 584 20.08 -0.52 -20.35
CA HIS A 584 20.87 -1.74 -20.12
C HIS A 584 21.37 -1.82 -18.68
N THR A 585 21.92 -0.73 -18.15
CA THR A 585 22.40 -0.64 -16.76
C THR A 585 21.25 -0.88 -15.76
N LEU A 586 20.10 -0.23 -15.98
CA LEU A 586 18.91 -0.41 -15.15
C LEU A 586 18.32 -1.82 -15.28
N PHE A 587 18.31 -2.40 -16.47
CA PHE A 587 17.79 -3.74 -16.74
C PHE A 587 18.67 -4.83 -16.13
N ASN A 588 20.00 -4.68 -16.19
CA ASN A 588 20.94 -5.60 -15.56
C ASN A 588 20.90 -5.50 -14.03
N PHE A 589 20.59 -4.31 -13.51
CA PHE A 589 20.44 -4.09 -12.07
C PHE A 589 19.12 -4.61 -11.50
N TYR A 590 18.00 -4.30 -12.15
CA TYR A 590 16.65 -4.70 -11.76
C TYR A 590 16.22 -6.06 -12.35
N GLY A 591 17.14 -6.73 -13.02
CA GLY A 591 17.00 -8.09 -13.53
C GLY A 591 16.96 -9.16 -12.44
N PHE A 592 16.71 -10.40 -12.87
CA PHE A 592 16.26 -11.47 -11.98
C PHE A 592 17.21 -11.80 -10.82
N GLN A 593 18.53 -11.74 -11.01
CA GLN A 593 19.53 -12.19 -10.01
C GLN A 593 19.34 -11.55 -8.62
N ARG A 594 18.61 -10.43 -8.53
CA ARG A 594 18.22 -9.76 -7.28
C ARG A 594 16.77 -9.97 -6.82
N ALA A 595 15.84 -10.38 -7.68
CA ALA A 595 14.50 -10.82 -7.27
C ALA A 595 14.61 -12.02 -6.30
N LYS A 596 15.42 -13.02 -6.71
CA LYS A 596 15.94 -14.14 -5.90
C LYS A 596 16.44 -13.75 -4.51
N ASP A 597 17.05 -12.58 -4.42
CA ASP A 597 17.72 -12.06 -3.24
C ASP A 597 16.77 -11.24 -2.34
N SER A 598 15.53 -11.01 -2.79
CA SER A 598 14.41 -10.50 -1.99
C SER A 598 13.58 -11.64 -1.38
N SER A 599 13.14 -12.63 -2.18
CA SER A 599 12.28 -13.72 -1.71
C SER A 599 13.01 -14.73 -0.81
N LYS A 600 14.28 -15.06 -1.11
CA LYS A 600 15.10 -15.92 -0.22
C LYS A 600 15.51 -15.22 1.09
N TYR A 601 15.49 -13.89 1.15
CA TYR A 601 15.94 -13.12 2.33
C TYR A 601 14.99 -13.29 3.52
N ASP A 602 13.67 -13.19 3.29
CA ASP A 602 12.65 -13.33 4.33
C ASP A 602 12.71 -14.72 5.00
N ARG A 603 12.79 -15.80 4.19
CA ARG A 603 12.82 -17.19 4.68
C ARG A 603 14.14 -17.53 5.40
N LYS A 604 15.31 -17.21 4.81
CA LYS A 604 16.61 -17.46 5.46
C LYS A 604 16.83 -16.57 6.69
N GLN A 605 16.38 -15.31 6.70
CA GLN A 605 16.60 -14.42 7.84
C GLN A 605 15.66 -14.73 9.02
N ARG A 606 14.39 -15.12 8.80
CA ARG A 606 13.51 -15.65 9.87
C ARG A 606 14.16 -16.85 10.58
N ASN A 607 14.69 -17.81 9.83
CA ASN A 607 15.38 -18.97 10.40
C ASN A 607 16.70 -18.61 11.10
N ARG A 608 17.55 -17.75 10.52
CA ARG A 608 18.78 -17.25 11.19
C ARG A 608 18.46 -16.46 12.46
N ARG A 609 17.36 -15.69 12.52
CA ARG A 609 16.88 -15.01 13.74
C ARG A 609 16.32 -15.99 14.77
N ARG A 610 15.62 -17.06 14.37
CA ARG A 610 15.17 -18.16 15.26
C ARG A 610 16.38 -18.85 15.90
N LYS A 611 17.39 -19.24 15.10
CA LYS A 611 18.66 -19.83 15.60
C LYS A 611 19.47 -18.85 16.49
N LYS A 612 19.68 -17.58 16.10
CA LYS A 612 20.39 -16.58 16.94
C LYS A 612 19.66 -16.28 18.25
N ARG A 613 18.33 -16.25 18.27
CA ARG A 613 17.56 -16.06 19.53
C ARG A 613 17.58 -17.31 20.42
N LYS A 614 17.49 -18.54 19.88
CA LYS A 614 17.78 -19.77 20.65
C LYS A 614 19.19 -19.73 21.25
N ARG A 615 20.25 -19.47 20.46
CA ARG A 615 21.64 -19.37 20.96
C ARG A 615 21.83 -18.28 22.04
N LYS A 616 21.19 -17.10 21.92
CA LYS A 616 21.22 -16.06 22.97
C LYS A 616 20.42 -16.43 24.24
N PHE A 617 19.41 -17.30 24.13
CA PHE A 617 18.66 -17.82 25.28
C PHE A 617 19.49 -18.87 26.04
N MET A 618 20.05 -19.86 25.35
CA MET A 618 20.95 -20.88 25.96
C MET A 618 22.16 -20.23 26.64
N ARG A 619 22.84 -19.27 25.98
CA ARG A 619 23.96 -18.51 26.60
C ARG A 619 23.55 -17.67 27.81
N ARG A 620 22.26 -17.37 28.00
CA ARG A 620 21.74 -16.68 29.20
C ARG A 620 21.44 -17.65 30.32
N GLN A 621 20.91 -18.85 30.05
CA GLN A 621 20.77 -19.87 31.09
C GLN A 621 22.13 -20.36 31.61
N ASN A 622 23.11 -20.62 30.73
CA ASN A 622 24.46 -20.99 31.18
C ASN A 622 25.17 -19.86 31.96
N LYS A 623 24.88 -18.58 31.67
CA LYS A 623 25.38 -17.45 32.47
C LYS A 623 24.62 -17.24 33.78
N ASN A 624 23.39 -17.70 33.92
CA ASN A 624 22.66 -17.70 35.19
C ASN A 624 23.11 -18.86 36.10
N LYS A 625 23.40 -20.05 35.55
CA LYS A 625 23.99 -21.16 36.33
C LYS A 625 25.38 -20.81 36.91
N LYS A 626 26.15 -19.93 36.27
CA LYS A 626 27.45 -19.41 36.77
C LYS A 626 27.37 -18.08 37.54
N LYS A 627 26.20 -17.68 38.06
CA LYS A 627 26.00 -16.40 38.80
C LYS A 627 25.16 -16.59 40.07
N ILE A 628 25.48 -17.61 40.87
CA ILE A 628 24.91 -17.82 42.21
C ILE A 628 25.75 -17.11 43.30
N HIS A 629 26.93 -16.59 42.97
CA HIS A 629 27.70 -15.69 43.83
C HIS A 629 28.03 -14.36 43.16
N ILE A 630 28.29 -13.36 44.02
CA ILE A 630 28.49 -11.93 43.75
C ILE A 630 27.18 -11.17 43.43
N THR A 631 26.49 -10.80 44.51
CA THR A 631 25.40 -9.82 44.57
C THR A 631 25.96 -8.41 44.50
N THR A 632 25.92 -7.78 43.32
CA THR A 632 26.10 -6.32 43.18
C THR A 632 24.90 -5.72 42.47
N ILE A 633 24.29 -4.71 43.10
CA ILE A 633 23.05 -4.06 42.68
C ILE A 633 23.32 -3.18 41.45
N THR A 634 23.46 -3.81 40.29
CA THR A 634 23.56 -3.11 39.01
C THR A 634 22.17 -2.71 38.52
N LYS A 635 21.98 -1.39 38.28
CA LYS A 635 20.72 -0.76 37.82
C LYS A 635 19.98 -1.66 36.83
N ARG A 636 18.82 -2.19 37.24
CA ARG A 636 18.06 -3.23 36.51
C ARG A 636 17.68 -2.74 35.12
N LYS A 637 18.47 -3.11 34.10
CA LYS A 637 18.16 -2.85 32.69
C LYS A 637 16.77 -3.43 32.37
N TRP A 638 15.82 -2.54 32.06
CA TRP A 638 14.41 -2.91 31.87
C TRP A 638 14.25 -4.08 30.90
N LYS A 639 13.43 -5.06 31.28
CA LYS A 639 13.10 -6.25 30.48
C LYS A 639 11.58 -6.32 30.38
N PRO A 640 11.01 -6.52 29.17
CA PRO A 640 9.58 -6.79 29.04
C PRO A 640 9.19 -8.00 29.88
N SER A 641 8.03 -7.92 30.54
CA SER A 641 7.43 -9.07 31.23
C SER A 641 7.22 -10.24 30.26
N LYS A 642 7.43 -11.47 30.76
CA LYS A 642 7.02 -12.69 30.03
C LYS A 642 5.54 -12.56 29.66
N PHE A 643 5.17 -12.99 28.46
CA PHE A 643 3.76 -13.00 28.08
C PHE A 643 3.08 -14.17 28.80
N ARG A 644 2.17 -13.85 29.73
CA ARG A 644 1.23 -14.83 30.26
C ARG A 644 0.20 -15.08 29.18
N GLN A 645 0.15 -16.31 28.69
CA GLN A 645 -0.81 -16.76 27.70
C GLN A 645 -1.72 -17.79 28.37
N ASP A 646 -2.98 -17.42 28.54
CA ASP A 646 -4.02 -18.44 28.58
C ASP A 646 -4.17 -19.05 27.18
N LYS A 647 -4.19 -20.39 27.13
CA LYS A 647 -4.35 -21.19 25.91
C LYS A 647 -5.76 -21.78 25.77
N THR A 648 -6.55 -21.82 26.85
CA THR A 648 -7.92 -22.38 26.81
C THR A 648 -8.90 -21.39 26.19
N LYS A 649 -8.71 -20.09 26.43
CA LYS A 649 -9.60 -19.01 25.97
C LYS A 649 -9.32 -18.53 24.54
N VAL A 650 -10.39 -18.29 23.77
CA VAL A 650 -10.33 -17.82 22.38
C VAL A 650 -9.96 -16.33 22.34
N PRO A 651 -9.04 -15.86 21.46
CA PRO A 651 -8.74 -14.44 21.37
C PRO A 651 -9.93 -13.65 20.80
N LEU A 652 -10.48 -12.71 21.58
CA LEU A 652 -11.43 -11.71 21.11
C LEU A 652 -10.66 -10.41 20.86
N ILE A 653 -10.53 -10.00 19.61
CA ILE A 653 -9.79 -8.80 19.22
C ILE A 653 -10.77 -7.64 19.08
N VAL A 654 -10.65 -6.65 19.96
CA VAL A 654 -11.34 -5.36 19.82
C VAL A 654 -10.39 -4.40 19.13
N PHE A 655 -10.71 -3.98 17.91
CA PHE A 655 -9.81 -3.23 17.04
C PHE A 655 -10.29 -1.79 16.85
N GLY A 656 -9.45 -0.81 17.18
CA GLY A 656 -9.74 0.61 16.95
C GLY A 656 -9.98 0.92 15.47
N ALA A 657 -11.09 1.59 15.16
CA ALA A 657 -11.50 1.91 13.80
C ALA A 657 -10.84 3.18 13.23
N GLY A 658 -10.18 4.00 14.05
CA GLY A 658 -9.72 5.36 13.74
C GLY A 658 -8.62 5.44 12.69
N MET A 659 -8.02 4.31 12.29
CA MET A 659 -7.01 4.20 11.24
C MET A 659 -7.52 3.69 9.88
N PHE A 660 -8.79 3.27 9.75
CA PHE A 660 -9.33 2.90 8.43
C PHE A 660 -9.28 4.10 7.45
N GLY A 661 -9.05 3.83 6.17
CA GLY A 661 -8.87 4.85 5.13
C GLY A 661 -7.57 5.67 5.20
N LYS A 662 -6.92 5.80 6.37
CA LYS A 662 -5.74 6.65 6.61
C LYS A 662 -4.39 6.02 6.21
N ASP A 663 -4.40 4.81 5.64
CA ASP A 663 -3.21 4.00 5.33
C ASP A 663 -2.28 4.56 4.23
N LEU A 664 -2.76 5.46 3.37
CA LEU A 664 -1.98 6.04 2.25
C LEU A 664 -1.22 7.32 2.64
N VAL A 665 -1.50 7.92 3.80
CA VAL A 665 -0.96 9.23 4.21
C VAL A 665 0.48 9.10 4.72
N LYS A 666 1.45 9.46 3.88
CA LYS A 666 2.89 9.39 4.20
C LYS A 666 3.35 10.46 5.19
N LEU A 667 3.79 10.03 6.38
CA LEU A 667 4.61 10.84 7.29
C LEU A 667 6.10 10.76 6.89
N LYS A 668 6.82 11.89 6.91
CA LYS A 668 8.25 11.96 6.57
C LYS A 668 9.05 10.99 7.45
N GLY A 669 9.76 10.05 6.81
CA GLY A 669 10.56 9.01 7.49
C GLY A 669 9.83 7.69 7.83
N ASN A 670 8.50 7.60 7.66
CA ASN A 670 7.74 6.38 7.93
C ASN A 670 7.20 5.72 6.64
N GLN A 671 7.18 4.39 6.60
CA GLN A 671 6.41 3.63 5.61
C GLN A 671 4.98 3.38 6.15
N CYS A 672 4.00 3.33 5.25
CA CYS A 672 2.56 3.31 5.58
C CYS A 672 1.89 2.00 5.11
N GLY A 673 0.59 1.82 5.38
CA GLY A 673 -0.16 0.62 4.99
C GLY A 673 -0.05 -0.57 5.95
N VAL A 674 0.66 -0.43 7.08
CA VAL A 674 0.88 -1.57 8.00
C VAL A 674 -0.38 -1.92 8.79
N THR A 675 -1.26 -0.95 9.05
CA THR A 675 -2.54 -1.19 9.72
C THR A 675 -3.47 -2.03 8.85
N GLY A 676 -3.65 -1.70 7.57
CA GLY A 676 -4.40 -2.52 6.62
C GLY A 676 -3.76 -3.89 6.33
N ILE A 677 -2.45 -4.06 6.54
CA ILE A 677 -1.82 -5.39 6.56
C ILE A 677 -2.22 -6.17 7.83
N LEU A 678 -2.18 -5.53 9.00
CA LEU A 678 -2.61 -6.13 10.27
C LEU A 678 -4.09 -6.54 10.23
N TRP A 679 -4.98 -5.65 9.79
CA TRP A 679 -6.41 -5.91 9.66
C TRP A 679 -6.70 -7.10 8.74
N ARG A 680 -6.10 -7.14 7.55
CA ARG A 680 -6.24 -8.28 6.62
C ARG A 680 -5.69 -9.58 7.21
N ALA A 681 -4.63 -9.54 8.01
CA ALA A 681 -4.10 -10.72 8.69
C ALA A 681 -5.02 -11.19 9.83
N LEU A 682 -5.67 -10.28 10.55
CA LEU A 682 -6.67 -10.58 11.58
C LEU A 682 -7.94 -11.18 10.96
N LYS A 683 -8.56 -10.52 9.97
CA LYS A 683 -9.74 -11.03 9.25
C LYS A 683 -9.46 -12.34 8.48
N LYS A 684 -8.21 -12.61 8.05
CA LYS A 684 -7.83 -13.94 7.54
C LYS A 684 -7.91 -15.02 8.63
N ARG A 685 -7.43 -14.73 9.85
CA ARG A 685 -7.44 -15.66 10.99
C ARG A 685 -8.83 -15.87 11.58
N GLU A 686 -9.67 -14.85 11.56
CA GLU A 686 -11.10 -14.98 11.89
C GLU A 686 -11.79 -15.97 10.95
N LYS A 687 -11.54 -15.87 9.63
CA LYS A 687 -12.02 -16.83 8.62
C LYS A 687 -11.41 -18.24 8.73
N GLU A 688 -10.38 -18.41 9.56
CA GLU A 688 -9.77 -19.71 9.91
C GLU A 688 -10.32 -20.26 11.25
N GLY A 689 -11.19 -19.51 11.96
CA GLY A 689 -11.70 -19.87 13.28
C GLY A 689 -10.72 -19.65 14.45
N ASN A 690 -9.58 -19.01 14.19
CA ASN A 690 -8.48 -18.88 15.16
C ASN A 690 -8.65 -17.75 16.20
N LEU A 691 -9.63 -16.86 16.01
CA LEU A 691 -9.95 -15.68 16.83
C LEU A 691 -11.25 -15.02 16.33
N LEU A 692 -11.79 -14.06 17.08
CA LEU A 692 -12.85 -13.14 16.63
C LEU A 692 -12.29 -11.70 16.53
N VAL A 693 -12.83 -10.87 15.63
CA VAL A 693 -12.41 -9.47 15.44
C VAL A 693 -13.61 -8.54 15.29
N VAL A 694 -13.84 -7.72 16.31
CA VAL A 694 -14.82 -6.63 16.32
C VAL A 694 -14.12 -5.27 16.22
N THR A 695 -14.83 -4.26 15.75
CA THR A 695 -14.32 -2.88 15.69
C THR A 695 -14.92 -2.01 16.79
N ILE A 696 -14.15 -1.05 17.31
CA ILE A 696 -14.62 -0.04 18.25
C ILE A 696 -14.32 1.37 17.71
N ASP A 697 -15.24 2.31 17.94
CA ASP A 697 -14.96 3.74 17.72
C ASP A 697 -13.96 4.26 18.77
N GLU A 698 -12.91 4.94 18.29
CA GLU A 698 -11.82 5.53 19.09
C GLU A 698 -12.13 6.95 19.60
N PHE A 699 -13.32 7.51 19.35
CA PHE A 699 -13.67 8.89 19.74
C PHE A 699 -13.25 9.22 21.19
N MET A 700 -12.47 10.28 21.34
CA MET A 700 -11.83 10.79 22.58
C MET A 700 -10.97 9.81 23.41
N THR A 701 -10.84 8.53 23.02
CA THR A 701 -10.06 7.51 23.76
C THR A 701 -8.61 7.91 24.07
N SER A 702 -8.00 8.73 23.20
CA SER A 702 -6.62 9.21 23.35
C SER A 702 -6.47 10.59 24.03
N ARG A 703 -7.57 11.17 24.53
CA ARG A 703 -7.67 12.48 25.21
C ARG A 703 -8.19 12.40 26.63
N ILE A 704 -9.15 11.51 26.89
CA ILE A 704 -9.69 11.30 28.24
C ILE A 704 -8.70 10.50 29.07
N CYS A 705 -8.40 10.95 30.28
CA CYS A 705 -7.52 10.24 31.20
C CYS A 705 -8.19 8.94 31.64
N ASN A 706 -7.52 7.79 31.48
CA ASN A 706 -8.07 6.50 31.88
C ASN A 706 -8.22 6.30 33.41
N ILE A 707 -7.58 7.13 34.23
CA ILE A 707 -7.71 7.09 35.71
C ILE A 707 -8.82 8.01 36.22
N CYS A 708 -8.88 9.27 35.78
CA CYS A 708 -9.85 10.24 36.31
C CYS A 708 -11.05 10.47 35.40
N HIS A 709 -11.14 9.75 34.27
CA HIS A 709 -12.25 9.79 33.30
C HIS A 709 -12.62 11.17 32.73
N GLU A 710 -11.73 12.16 32.80
CA GLU A 710 -11.93 13.51 32.25
C GLU A 710 -11.02 13.82 31.04
N ASP A 711 -11.41 14.77 30.19
CA ASP A 711 -10.59 15.33 29.09
C ASP A 711 -9.50 16.28 29.60
N SER A 712 -8.66 15.76 30.50
CA SER A 712 -7.61 16.48 31.21
C SER A 712 -6.20 16.18 30.67
N LEU A 713 -6.05 15.33 29.65
CA LEU A 713 -4.72 15.04 29.08
C LEU A 713 -4.23 16.19 28.20
N ARG A 714 -3.03 16.71 28.51
CA ARG A 714 -2.32 17.74 27.73
C ARG A 714 -0.92 17.27 27.37
N LYS A 715 -0.27 17.99 26.45
CA LYS A 715 1.15 17.75 26.12
C LYS A 715 2.00 18.15 27.33
N VAL A 716 3.00 17.33 27.66
CA VAL A 716 4.02 17.66 28.67
C VAL A 716 5.13 18.47 28.01
N ASP A 717 5.60 19.52 28.68
CA ASP A 717 6.73 20.30 28.20
C ASP A 717 8.06 19.56 28.32
N GLY A 718 9.06 20.00 27.55
CA GLY A 718 10.31 19.25 27.34
C GLY A 718 10.19 17.99 26.46
N VAL A 719 9.02 17.34 26.35
CA VAL A 719 8.85 16.12 25.55
C VAL A 719 8.57 16.44 24.06
N LYS A 720 9.45 15.95 23.17
CA LYS A 720 9.28 16.07 21.71
C LYS A 720 8.15 15.17 21.18
N GLY A 721 6.95 15.73 21.05
CA GLY A 721 5.80 15.15 20.38
C GLY A 721 4.56 15.01 21.27
N HIS A 722 3.61 14.17 20.84
CA HIS A 722 2.37 13.85 21.58
C HIS A 722 2.28 12.35 21.93
N SER A 723 3.43 11.70 22.09
CA SER A 723 3.50 10.28 22.50
C SER A 723 3.35 10.10 24.00
N VAL A 724 3.62 11.15 24.79
CA VAL A 724 3.40 11.22 26.23
C VAL A 724 2.50 12.42 26.50
N LEU A 725 1.51 12.25 27.36
CA LEU A 725 0.56 13.26 27.81
C LEU A 725 0.53 13.28 29.34
N GLY A 726 0.35 14.45 29.94
CA GLY A 726 0.14 14.60 31.38
C GLY A 726 -1.33 14.90 31.64
N CYS A 727 -1.93 14.21 32.61
CA CYS A 727 -3.24 14.57 33.14
C CYS A 727 -3.13 15.84 33.99
N GLN A 728 -3.94 16.86 33.73
CA GLN A 728 -3.96 18.07 34.55
C GLN A 728 -4.52 17.82 35.96
N ASN A 729 -5.36 16.79 36.13
CA ASN A 729 -6.08 16.51 37.37
C ASN A 729 -5.25 15.53 38.22
N CYS A 730 -5.27 14.23 37.92
CA CYS A 730 -4.54 13.19 38.66
C CYS A 730 -3.00 13.16 38.41
N LYS A 731 -2.44 14.18 37.73
CA LYS A 731 -1.01 14.37 37.40
C LYS A 731 -0.30 13.20 36.69
N THR A 732 -1.02 12.13 36.34
CA THR A 732 -0.44 10.91 35.75
C THR A 732 0.12 11.16 34.35
N LEU A 733 1.33 10.63 34.11
CA LEU A 733 1.98 10.62 32.81
C LEU A 733 1.58 9.39 31.99
N TRP A 734 0.87 9.61 30.89
CA TRP A 734 0.35 8.59 30.00
C TRP A 734 1.14 8.49 28.71
N GLN A 735 1.50 7.28 28.27
CA GLN A 735 1.75 7.06 26.84
C GLN A 735 0.39 7.09 26.11
N ARG A 736 0.23 8.00 25.14
CA ARG A 736 -1.06 8.24 24.45
C ARG A 736 -1.73 6.95 23.96
N ASP A 737 -0.99 6.13 23.23
CA ASP A 737 -1.49 4.85 22.67
C ASP A 737 -1.86 3.81 23.75
N ILE A 738 -1.28 3.89 24.96
CA ILE A 738 -1.63 2.99 26.08
C ILE A 738 -2.94 3.46 26.70
N ASN A 739 -3.09 4.76 26.94
CA ASN A 739 -4.32 5.35 27.44
C ASN A 739 -5.50 5.06 26.50
N ALA A 740 -5.30 5.17 25.18
CA ALA A 740 -6.30 4.77 24.19
C ALA A 740 -6.68 3.28 24.29
N ALA A 741 -5.70 2.38 24.36
CA ALA A 741 -5.95 0.94 24.53
C ALA A 741 -6.68 0.59 25.84
N LYS A 742 -6.37 1.28 26.95
CA LYS A 742 -7.09 1.11 28.23
C LYS A 742 -8.51 1.70 28.20
N ASN A 743 -8.72 2.83 27.55
CA ASN A 743 -10.06 3.39 27.38
C ASN A 743 -10.95 2.52 26.48
N MET A 744 -10.39 1.85 25.47
CA MET A 744 -11.13 0.83 24.73
C MET A 744 -11.52 -0.38 25.60
N LEU A 745 -10.63 -0.84 26.49
CA LEU A 745 -10.97 -1.85 27.51
C LEU A 745 -12.13 -1.38 28.40
N LEU A 746 -12.08 -0.16 28.92
CA LEU A 746 -13.14 0.43 29.74
C LEU A 746 -14.48 0.49 29.00
N ILE A 747 -14.51 1.07 27.80
CA ILE A 747 -15.73 1.20 26.99
C ILE A 747 -16.33 -0.17 26.69
N SER A 748 -15.52 -1.14 26.25
CA SER A 748 -16.00 -2.49 25.98
C SER A 748 -16.55 -3.17 27.23
N SER A 749 -15.89 -3.03 28.39
CA SER A 749 -16.35 -3.64 29.64
C SER A 749 -17.71 -3.07 30.06
N LEU A 750 -17.93 -1.76 29.92
CA LEU A 750 -19.20 -1.11 30.22
C LEU A 750 -20.32 -1.50 29.25
N ILE A 751 -20.00 -1.68 27.95
CA ILE A 751 -20.95 -2.22 26.96
C ILE A 751 -21.33 -3.66 27.32
N TRP A 752 -20.36 -4.50 27.68
CA TRP A 752 -20.58 -5.91 28.05
C TRP A 752 -21.33 -6.10 29.37
N ASN A 753 -21.23 -5.12 30.29
CA ASN A 753 -22.02 -5.02 31.52
C ASN A 753 -23.43 -4.41 31.31
N GLY A 754 -23.84 -4.12 30.06
CA GLY A 754 -25.14 -3.50 29.76
C GLY A 754 -25.24 -2.00 30.08
N SER A 755 -24.21 -1.38 30.68
CA SER A 755 -24.16 0.06 30.96
C SER A 755 -24.01 0.94 29.71
N GLY A 756 -23.78 0.33 28.54
CA GLY A 756 -23.63 1.03 27.27
C GLY A 756 -22.29 1.77 27.11
N ARG A 757 -22.21 2.64 26.11
CA ARG A 757 -21.02 3.46 25.83
C ARG A 757 -21.11 4.80 26.57
N PRO A 758 -20.14 5.16 27.45
CA PRO A 758 -20.20 6.42 28.19
C PRO A 758 -20.23 7.64 27.27
N GLU A 759 -21.06 8.64 27.60
CA GLU A 759 -21.27 9.84 26.77
C GLU A 759 -19.96 10.56 26.44
N ILE A 760 -19.01 10.62 27.37
CA ILE A 760 -17.71 11.27 27.18
C ILE A 760 -16.88 10.62 26.04
N PHE A 761 -17.10 9.33 25.76
CA PHE A 761 -16.49 8.61 24.63
C PHE A 761 -17.42 8.55 23.39
N SER A 762 -18.57 9.20 23.41
CA SER A 762 -19.52 9.26 22.30
C SER A 762 -19.45 10.64 21.62
N PRO A 763 -19.49 10.72 20.28
CA PRO A 763 -19.68 12.00 19.61
C PRO A 763 -21.00 12.61 20.05
N LYS A 764 -20.99 13.86 20.55
CA LYS A 764 -22.24 14.59 20.82
C LYS A 764 -23.06 14.64 19.54
N ALA A 765 -24.28 14.11 19.58
CA ALA A 765 -25.20 14.25 18.46
C ALA A 765 -25.36 15.75 18.17
N ARG A 766 -25.21 16.14 16.90
CA ARG A 766 -25.72 17.44 16.47
C ARG A 766 -27.23 17.33 16.55
N VAL A 767 -27.80 17.92 17.60
CA VAL A 767 -29.22 18.29 17.60
C VAL A 767 -29.43 19.14 16.35
N LEU A 768 -30.29 18.67 15.46
CA LEU A 768 -30.76 19.45 14.32
C LEU A 768 -31.81 20.42 14.86
N LEU A 769 -31.35 21.65 15.12
CA LEU A 769 -32.15 22.87 15.12
C LEU A 769 -31.64 23.71 13.96
#